data_AF-A0A8S2LFW2-F1
#
_entry.id   AF-A0A8S2LFW2-F1
#
_cell.length_a   1.000
_cell.length_b   1.000
_cell.length_c   1.000
_cell.angle_alpha   90.00
_cell.angle_beta   90.00
_cell.angle_gamma   90.00
#
_symmetry.space_group_name_H-M   'P 1'
#
loop_
_entity.id
_entity.type
_entity.pdbx_description
1 polymer ?
#
loop_
_entity_poly.entity_id
_entity_poly.type
_entity_poly.pdbx_seq_one_letter_code
_entity_poly.pdbx_strand_id
1 'polypeptide(L)'
;MSRSGTRTSHQEGSNPLYRIPPYYYIHVLDQNTNITRLEVGPKTFIKQDNETVTIGPERMITVPPHHYCTIESPVVRNEAGVVQFDENGQVKLLHADLEIRLAKPDQIPFPLYPGEILRHPVTALKVVAANSALHLRAVLDLYDETTNEQRHAGDEWLFEGPATYIPRKEISVEEQVRAIIIGPNQAIRLSARKEITDRAGQRRVTGEEWLVKKTGAYLPLVHVSIFILGEDEGIILRCAEAFHDQQANTDRNPGDRWMIRGPIEYIPPTQVQVAIRRKAIPLDENEGIYVRDTKTGRVRAVIGETYMLTQDEELWEKELPQRVEELLTRDPLAERNVQTHSQTSNKSQQQATTASVIEITSVKSKLSARDKSKLITYPVPHNAVVQIYNYKSKKARIIFGPELVMLGPDEQFTLMSLSGSVPKKPNQNQTLCLLLGPDFFTDVIVIETADHARLSLRLSYNWHFEVNKDDEKDAGKLFSVPDFVGDAAKAIASRIRGAVAGTKFDDFHQNSAHIIRTSVFGIDANQHISDRFVFPQNNLIITSVDIQSVEPVDQRTRDALQKSVQLAIEITTNSQEAAAKHEASRREQEAKGLLERQRIKDEGEAEEVRKQLLLLQAESAAVEITGQAKAEALSHAESARIQGEAAVEQATLKAKAAKIESESELLRLTSAREAEIKYLREKNELEISRLAEVSRIETEKFKLQVESIGAPTIQAIATSSADTQVKLLQALGLQSMLVTDGHTPINLMGFGQGLLGDITSSPIKKQRLSNGVSNKYNVEETE
;
A
#
# COMPACT_ATOMS: atom_id res chain seq x y z
N MET A 1 -11.57 -41.62 59.51
CA MET A 1 -11.11 -43.01 59.29
C MET A 1 -12.05 -43.69 58.31
N SER A 2 -11.50 -44.01 57.14
CA SER A 2 -12.12 -44.71 56.03
C SER A 2 -12.65 -46.07 56.46
N ARG A 3 -13.97 -46.29 56.32
CA ARG A 3 -14.56 -47.63 56.28
C ARG A 3 -14.15 -48.30 54.96
N SER A 4 -12.98 -48.93 54.94
CA SER A 4 -12.62 -49.92 53.93
C SER A 4 -12.99 -51.30 54.45
N GLY A 5 -14.28 -51.61 54.40
CA GLY A 5 -14.78 -52.97 54.57
C GLY A 5 -14.59 -53.74 53.28
N THR A 6 -13.37 -54.16 52.96
CA THR A 6 -13.16 -55.28 52.05
C THR A 6 -13.74 -56.53 52.71
N ARG A 7 -14.99 -56.87 52.34
CA ARG A 7 -15.49 -58.24 52.47
C ARG A 7 -14.70 -59.10 51.48
N THR A 8 -13.51 -59.51 51.88
CA THR A 8 -12.83 -60.65 51.27
C THR A 8 -13.56 -61.91 51.75
N SER A 9 -14.40 -62.46 50.89
CA SER A 9 -14.89 -63.82 51.00
C SER A 9 -13.70 -64.77 50.87
N HIS A 10 -13.03 -65.06 51.99
CA HIS A 10 -12.18 -66.24 52.07
C HIS A 10 -13.07 -67.43 52.41
N GLN A 11 -13.21 -68.30 51.42
CA GLN A 11 -13.54 -69.70 51.62
C GLN A 11 -12.53 -70.28 52.60
N GLU A 12 -12.92 -70.48 53.86
CA GLU A 12 -12.17 -71.34 54.77
C GLU A 12 -12.78 -72.74 54.72
N GLY A 13 -12.10 -73.61 53.98
CA GLY A 13 -12.25 -75.05 54.17
C GLY A 13 -12.00 -75.36 55.64
N SER A 14 -12.84 -76.25 56.20
CA SER A 14 -12.74 -76.79 57.56
C SER A 14 -11.30 -77.09 57.93
N ASN A 15 -10.61 -76.13 58.56
CA ASN A 15 -9.25 -76.31 59.02
C ASN A 15 -9.36 -77.06 60.36
N PRO A 16 -8.91 -78.33 60.45
CA PRO A 16 -9.06 -79.13 61.67
C PRO A 16 -8.12 -78.66 62.79
N LEU A 17 -7.16 -77.78 62.46
CA LEU A 17 -6.07 -77.36 63.33
C LEU A 17 -5.98 -75.83 63.43
N TYR A 18 -6.13 -75.28 64.64
CA TYR A 18 -5.97 -73.86 64.93
C TYR A 18 -4.78 -73.65 65.87
N ARG A 19 -3.70 -73.06 65.36
CA ARG A 19 -2.57 -72.65 66.21
C ARG A 19 -2.91 -71.31 66.87
N ILE A 20 -3.10 -71.30 68.20
CA ILE A 20 -3.37 -70.11 68.99
C ILE A 20 -2.04 -69.60 69.57
N PRO A 21 -1.50 -68.46 69.10
CA PRO A 21 -0.26 -67.89 69.63
C PRO A 21 -0.40 -67.41 71.10
N PRO A 22 0.71 -67.11 71.81
CA PRO A 22 0.65 -66.41 73.09
C PRO A 22 -0.13 -65.09 72.97
N TYR A 23 -0.99 -64.78 73.96
CA TYR A 23 -1.87 -63.59 73.98
C TYR A 23 -2.92 -63.53 72.88
N TYR A 24 -3.29 -64.68 72.32
CA TYR A 24 -4.43 -64.82 71.42
C TYR A 24 -5.47 -65.75 72.05
N TYR A 25 -6.72 -65.60 71.62
CA TYR A 25 -7.82 -66.47 72.01
C TYR A 25 -8.72 -66.80 70.82
N ILE A 26 -9.49 -67.88 70.94
CA ILE A 26 -10.57 -68.25 70.02
C ILE A 26 -11.84 -68.56 70.83
N HIS A 27 -12.99 -68.43 70.20
CA HIS A 27 -14.25 -68.92 70.74
C HIS A 27 -14.66 -70.20 70.01
N VAL A 28 -14.97 -71.23 70.78
CA VAL A 28 -15.36 -72.55 70.27
C VAL A 28 -16.77 -72.84 70.75
N LEU A 29 -17.70 -73.00 69.80
CA LEU A 29 -19.06 -73.44 70.03
C LEU A 29 -19.10 -74.97 69.92
N ASP A 30 -19.50 -75.64 70.99
CA ASP A 30 -19.86 -77.05 70.94
C ASP A 30 -21.33 -77.17 70.48
N GLN A 31 -21.57 -77.81 69.34
CA GLN A 31 -22.89 -77.97 68.73
C GLN A 31 -23.79 -78.94 69.49
N ASN A 32 -23.23 -79.86 70.28
CA ASN A 32 -24.03 -80.81 71.06
C ASN A 32 -24.65 -80.13 72.29
N THR A 33 -23.89 -79.25 72.93
CA THR A 33 -24.31 -78.54 74.15
C THR A 33 -24.78 -77.11 73.88
N ASN A 34 -24.53 -76.60 72.68
CA ASN A 34 -24.75 -75.22 72.24
C ASN A 34 -24.02 -74.17 73.10
N ILE A 35 -22.94 -74.58 73.77
CA ILE A 35 -22.14 -73.71 74.65
C ILE A 35 -20.94 -73.18 73.88
N THR A 36 -20.78 -71.86 73.90
CA THR A 36 -19.55 -71.22 73.41
C THR A 36 -18.59 -71.05 74.58
N ARG A 37 -17.40 -71.61 74.47
CA ARG A 37 -16.31 -71.46 75.45
C ARG A 37 -15.12 -70.74 74.85
N LEU A 38 -14.32 -70.17 75.74
CA LEU A 38 -13.10 -69.44 75.42
C LEU A 38 -11.89 -70.36 75.49
N GLU A 39 -11.07 -70.36 74.44
CA GLU A 39 -9.81 -71.10 74.41
C GLU A 39 -8.63 -70.14 74.22
N VAL A 40 -7.72 -70.08 75.20
CA VAL A 40 -6.56 -69.16 75.25
C VAL A 40 -5.26 -69.86 74.83
N GLY A 41 -4.37 -69.15 74.12
CA GLY A 41 -3.03 -69.63 73.76
C GLY A 41 -1.95 -69.40 74.82
N PRO A 42 -0.73 -69.97 74.68
CA PRO A 42 -0.22 -70.67 73.51
C PRO A 42 -0.63 -72.14 73.47
N LYS A 43 -1.47 -72.52 72.50
CA LYS A 43 -1.82 -73.92 72.27
C LYS A 43 -2.25 -74.16 70.83
N THR A 44 -2.02 -75.37 70.35
CA THR A 44 -2.58 -75.81 69.08
C THR A 44 -3.89 -76.53 69.37
N PHE A 45 -5.00 -75.88 69.05
CA PHE A 45 -6.34 -76.41 69.24
C PHE A 45 -6.73 -77.30 68.05
N ILE A 46 -7.16 -78.52 68.33
CA ILE A 46 -7.66 -79.47 67.34
C ILE A 46 -9.18 -79.50 67.48
N LYS A 47 -9.89 -79.06 66.44
CA LYS A 47 -11.35 -78.98 66.43
C LYS A 47 -11.95 -80.39 66.33
N GLN A 48 -12.87 -80.73 67.24
CA GLN A 48 -13.65 -81.97 67.18
C GLN A 48 -14.85 -81.84 66.20
N ASP A 49 -15.44 -82.97 65.79
CA ASP A 49 -16.52 -82.99 64.79
C ASP A 49 -17.74 -82.16 65.22
N ASN A 50 -18.07 -82.17 66.51
CA ASN A 50 -19.17 -81.40 67.10
C ASN A 50 -18.81 -79.95 67.45
N GLU A 51 -17.62 -79.45 67.10
CA GLU A 51 -17.16 -78.12 67.48
C GLU A 51 -17.05 -77.18 66.28
N THR A 52 -17.41 -75.92 66.46
CA THR A 52 -17.21 -74.86 65.47
C THR A 52 -16.50 -73.67 66.11
N VAL A 53 -15.41 -73.23 65.49
CA VAL A 53 -14.73 -71.99 65.89
C VAL A 53 -15.58 -70.83 65.39
N THR A 54 -16.15 -70.04 66.29
CA THR A 54 -17.02 -68.91 65.95
C THR A 54 -16.23 -67.63 65.75
N ILE A 55 -15.16 -67.44 66.54
CA ILE A 55 -14.23 -66.32 66.43
C ILE A 55 -12.81 -66.92 66.34
N GLY A 56 -12.14 -66.70 65.20
CA GLY A 56 -10.77 -67.15 64.93
C GLY A 56 -9.71 -66.36 65.70
N PRO A 57 -8.41 -66.73 65.65
CA PRO A 57 -7.43 -66.25 66.61
C PRO A 57 -7.34 -64.71 66.71
N GLU A 58 -7.96 -64.15 67.76
CA GLU A 58 -7.97 -62.72 68.04
C GLU A 58 -6.95 -62.38 69.12
N ARG A 59 -6.38 -61.17 69.03
CA ARG A 59 -5.45 -60.67 70.04
C ARG A 59 -6.19 -60.31 71.32
N MET A 60 -5.64 -60.71 72.46
CA MET A 60 -6.06 -60.22 73.76
C MET A 60 -5.88 -58.71 73.88
N ILE A 61 -6.77 -58.07 74.63
CA ILE A 61 -6.76 -56.63 74.86
C ILE A 61 -5.72 -56.32 75.93
N THR A 62 -4.78 -55.44 75.58
CA THR A 62 -3.80 -54.88 76.52
C THR A 62 -4.16 -53.43 76.77
N VAL A 63 -4.37 -53.04 78.03
CA VAL A 63 -4.65 -51.66 78.42
C VAL A 63 -3.36 -51.07 78.99
N PRO A 64 -2.69 -50.14 78.29
CA PRO A 64 -1.48 -49.48 78.78
C PRO A 64 -1.77 -48.56 79.98
N PRO A 65 -0.76 -48.21 80.79
CA PRO A 65 -0.89 -47.20 81.84
C PRO A 65 -1.55 -45.91 81.33
N HIS A 66 -2.39 -45.29 82.16
CA HIS A 66 -3.19 -44.10 81.82
C HIS A 66 -4.19 -44.29 80.66
N HIS A 67 -4.55 -45.52 80.32
CA HIS A 67 -5.61 -45.82 79.38
C HIS A 67 -6.73 -46.61 80.06
N TYR A 68 -7.89 -46.60 79.42
CA TYR A 68 -9.05 -47.41 79.80
C TYR A 68 -9.71 -47.98 78.55
N CYS A 69 -10.48 -49.04 78.73
CA CYS A 69 -11.45 -49.48 77.72
C CYS A 69 -12.80 -49.74 78.38
N THR A 70 -13.86 -49.65 77.61
CA THR A 70 -15.21 -49.96 78.10
C THR A 70 -15.71 -51.24 77.45
N ILE A 71 -16.12 -52.18 78.30
CA ILE A 71 -16.64 -53.47 77.89
C ILE A 71 -18.13 -53.49 78.19
N GLU A 72 -18.89 -53.94 77.21
CA GLU A 72 -20.33 -54.13 77.30
C GLU A 72 -20.65 -55.58 77.60
N SER A 73 -21.63 -55.77 78.47
CA SER A 73 -22.01 -57.07 79.03
C SER A 73 -20.84 -57.82 79.67
N PRO A 74 -20.16 -57.22 80.67
CA PRO A 74 -18.98 -57.80 81.30
C PRO A 74 -19.28 -59.11 82.02
N VAL A 75 -18.29 -59.99 82.12
CA VAL A 75 -18.43 -61.24 82.89
C VAL A 75 -18.65 -61.00 84.38
N VAL A 76 -19.51 -61.82 84.98
CA VAL A 76 -19.70 -61.84 86.44
C VAL A 76 -18.48 -62.49 87.10
N ARG A 77 -17.85 -61.77 88.03
CA ARG A 77 -16.72 -62.25 88.82
C ARG A 77 -17.10 -62.37 90.28
N ASN A 78 -16.58 -63.38 90.97
CA ASN A 78 -16.70 -63.49 92.43
C ASN A 78 -15.75 -62.50 93.15
N GLU A 79 -15.83 -62.43 94.48
CA GLU A 79 -14.98 -61.56 95.32
C GLU A 79 -13.47 -61.81 95.14
N ALA A 80 -13.09 -63.01 94.69
CA ALA A 80 -11.71 -63.38 94.37
C ALA A 80 -11.31 -63.07 92.90
N GLY A 81 -12.18 -62.45 92.10
CA GLY A 81 -11.93 -62.06 90.72
C GLY A 81 -12.03 -63.19 89.68
N VAL A 82 -12.53 -64.36 90.07
CA VAL A 82 -12.70 -65.54 89.19
C VAL A 82 -14.05 -65.45 88.48
N VAL A 83 -14.05 -65.77 87.18
CA VAL A 83 -15.24 -65.76 86.32
C VAL A 83 -16.22 -66.87 86.72
N GLN A 84 -17.50 -66.51 86.81
CA GLN A 84 -18.57 -67.46 87.14
C GLN A 84 -19.19 -68.08 85.88
N PHE A 85 -19.57 -69.35 86.00
CA PHE A 85 -20.27 -70.10 84.96
C PHE A 85 -21.67 -70.51 85.47
N ASP A 86 -22.60 -70.67 84.54
CA ASP A 86 -23.94 -71.23 84.76
C ASP A 86 -23.88 -72.75 84.98
N GLU A 87 -24.99 -73.36 85.41
CA GLU A 87 -25.13 -74.81 85.61
C GLU A 87 -24.78 -75.63 84.37
N ASN A 88 -24.98 -75.03 83.19
CA ASN A 88 -24.65 -75.63 81.90
C ASN A 88 -23.18 -75.43 81.51
N GLY A 89 -22.39 -74.63 82.22
CA GLY A 89 -20.98 -74.35 81.87
C GLY A 89 -20.76 -73.16 80.93
N GLN A 90 -21.80 -72.35 80.66
CA GLN A 90 -21.70 -71.08 79.95
C GLN A 90 -21.29 -69.95 80.89
N VAL A 91 -20.56 -68.94 80.39
CA VAL A 91 -20.09 -67.80 81.21
C VAL A 91 -21.26 -66.87 81.56
N LYS A 92 -21.38 -66.50 82.84
CA LYS A 92 -22.37 -65.51 83.30
C LYS A 92 -21.94 -64.09 82.93
N LEU A 93 -22.84 -63.33 82.30
CA LEU A 93 -22.63 -61.93 81.92
C LEU A 93 -23.61 -61.01 82.64
N LEU A 94 -23.16 -59.78 82.94
CA LEU A 94 -24.04 -58.68 83.35
C LEU A 94 -24.62 -58.03 82.09
N HIS A 95 -25.66 -58.63 81.53
CA HIS A 95 -26.27 -58.16 80.29
C HIS A 95 -26.67 -56.67 80.36
N ALA A 96 -26.32 -55.93 79.30
CA ALA A 96 -26.60 -54.49 79.13
C ALA A 96 -25.91 -53.55 80.14
N ASP A 97 -25.00 -54.05 80.99
CA ASP A 97 -24.15 -53.21 81.84
C ASP A 97 -22.81 -52.88 81.14
N LEU A 98 -22.12 -51.86 81.66
CA LEU A 98 -20.81 -51.41 81.18
C LEU A 98 -19.76 -51.53 82.29
N GLU A 99 -18.60 -52.10 81.96
CA GLU A 99 -17.43 -52.12 82.83
C GLU A 99 -16.31 -51.29 82.22
N ILE A 100 -15.72 -50.41 83.02
CA ILE A 100 -14.55 -49.61 82.62
C ILE A 100 -13.32 -50.29 83.20
N ARG A 101 -12.49 -50.88 82.33
CA ARG A 101 -11.24 -51.54 82.73
C ARG A 101 -10.07 -50.57 82.59
N LEU A 102 -9.44 -50.26 83.73
CA LEU A 102 -8.20 -49.48 83.82
C LEU A 102 -6.99 -50.41 83.79
N ALA A 103 -5.83 -49.85 83.42
CA ALA A 103 -4.55 -50.55 83.53
C ALA A 103 -4.18 -50.83 84.99
N LYS A 104 -3.95 -52.11 85.33
CA LYS A 104 -3.37 -52.52 86.62
C LYS A 104 -1.86 -52.85 86.44
N PRO A 105 -1.00 -52.63 87.46
CA PRO A 105 0.44 -52.84 87.36
C PRO A 105 0.87 -54.24 86.88
N ASP A 106 0.13 -55.28 87.28
CA ASP A 106 0.39 -56.69 86.94
C ASP A 106 -0.58 -57.25 85.89
N GLN A 107 -1.21 -56.39 85.08
CA GLN A 107 -2.26 -56.84 84.15
C GLN A 107 -1.70 -57.56 82.93
N ILE A 108 -1.94 -58.87 82.89
CA ILE A 108 -1.76 -59.69 81.69
C ILE A 108 -2.85 -59.29 80.66
N PRO A 109 -2.54 -59.24 79.34
CA PRO A 109 -3.55 -59.05 78.31
C PRO A 109 -4.73 -60.01 78.52
N PHE A 110 -5.96 -59.50 78.45
CA PHE A 110 -7.16 -60.29 78.74
C PHE A 110 -7.95 -60.60 77.45
N PRO A 111 -8.53 -61.80 77.34
CA PRO A 111 -9.47 -62.13 76.27
C PRO A 111 -10.85 -61.53 76.55
N LEU A 112 -11.66 -61.39 75.50
CA LEU A 112 -13.09 -61.19 75.65
C LEU A 112 -13.78 -62.54 75.78
N TYR A 113 -14.64 -62.69 76.78
CA TYR A 113 -15.46 -63.89 76.92
C TYR A 113 -16.61 -63.88 75.91
N PRO A 114 -17.19 -65.05 75.58
CA PRO A 114 -18.35 -65.13 74.69
C PRO A 114 -19.49 -64.25 75.18
N GLY A 115 -19.85 -63.24 74.39
CA GLY A 115 -20.89 -62.25 74.69
C GLY A 115 -20.39 -60.93 75.30
N GLU A 116 -19.12 -60.83 75.73
CA GLU A 116 -18.49 -59.53 76.01
C GLU A 116 -18.19 -58.81 74.70
N ILE A 117 -18.49 -57.50 74.64
CA ILE A 117 -18.19 -56.66 73.47
C ILE A 117 -17.29 -55.51 73.91
N LEU A 118 -16.18 -55.30 73.22
CA LEU A 118 -15.36 -54.11 73.40
C LEU A 118 -16.06 -52.89 72.79
N ARG A 119 -16.88 -52.20 73.59
CA ARG A 119 -17.67 -51.05 73.14
C ARG A 119 -16.81 -49.83 72.85
N HIS A 120 -15.88 -49.51 73.76
CA HIS A 120 -14.90 -48.43 73.54
C HIS A 120 -13.49 -49.03 73.50
N PRO A 121 -12.73 -48.82 72.41
CA PRO A 121 -11.36 -49.31 72.32
C PRO A 121 -10.48 -48.61 73.36
N VAL A 122 -9.28 -49.16 73.56
CA VAL A 122 -8.28 -48.63 74.50
C VAL A 122 -8.01 -47.15 74.21
N THR A 123 -8.42 -46.29 75.14
CA THR A 123 -8.41 -44.82 75.02
C THR A 123 -7.66 -44.21 76.22
N ALA A 124 -6.86 -43.18 75.99
CA ALA A 124 -6.16 -42.48 77.05
C ALA A 124 -7.15 -41.77 77.99
N LEU A 125 -6.87 -41.79 79.30
CA LEU A 125 -7.62 -41.04 80.30
C LEU A 125 -7.50 -39.54 80.03
N LYS A 126 -8.59 -38.81 80.19
CA LYS A 126 -8.63 -37.38 79.87
C LYS A 126 -7.97 -36.58 80.99
N VAL A 127 -6.80 -36.00 80.70
CA VAL A 127 -6.11 -35.07 81.61
C VAL A 127 -6.70 -33.67 81.45
N VAL A 128 -7.22 -33.12 82.55
CA VAL A 128 -7.79 -31.76 82.59
C VAL A 128 -6.71 -30.83 83.14
N ALA A 129 -6.33 -29.82 82.35
CA ALA A 129 -5.29 -28.87 82.73
C ALA A 129 -5.79 -27.85 83.76
N ALA A 130 -4.87 -27.18 84.46
CA ALA A 130 -5.20 -26.03 85.30
C ALA A 130 -5.95 -24.95 84.48
N ASN A 131 -6.89 -24.23 85.11
CA ASN A 131 -7.79 -23.27 84.45
C ASN A 131 -8.71 -23.89 83.39
N SER A 132 -8.98 -25.19 83.48
CA SER A 132 -10.00 -25.86 82.67
C SER A 132 -10.81 -26.84 83.52
N ALA A 133 -12.01 -27.15 83.07
CA ALA A 133 -12.87 -28.14 83.69
C ALA A 133 -13.68 -28.93 82.67
N LEU A 134 -14.16 -30.09 83.08
CA LEU A 134 -15.17 -30.85 82.33
C LEU A 134 -16.55 -30.56 82.89
N HIS A 135 -17.48 -30.19 82.04
CA HIS A 135 -18.91 -30.16 82.36
C HIS A 135 -19.42 -31.59 82.29
N LEU A 136 -19.82 -32.09 83.46
CA LEU A 136 -20.29 -33.44 83.69
C LEU A 136 -21.78 -33.41 83.98
N ARG A 137 -22.49 -34.42 83.50
CA ARG A 137 -23.91 -34.65 83.76
C ARG A 137 -24.14 -36.09 84.24
N ALA A 138 -24.91 -36.26 85.30
CA ALA A 138 -25.33 -37.58 85.77
C ALA A 138 -26.41 -38.15 84.83
N VAL A 139 -26.19 -39.35 84.31
CA VAL A 139 -27.17 -40.11 83.50
C VAL A 139 -28.05 -40.98 84.40
N LEU A 140 -27.48 -41.48 85.50
CA LEU A 140 -28.16 -42.30 86.51
C LEU A 140 -27.83 -41.76 87.90
N ASP A 141 -28.66 -42.10 88.88
CA ASP A 141 -28.40 -41.79 90.29
C ASP A 141 -27.10 -42.46 90.71
N LEU A 142 -26.17 -41.65 91.23
CA LEU A 142 -24.84 -42.12 91.61
C LEU A 142 -24.41 -41.50 92.94
N TYR A 143 -23.75 -42.31 93.74
CA TYR A 143 -23.07 -41.84 94.94
C TYR A 143 -21.62 -41.52 94.56
N ASP A 144 -21.23 -40.25 94.65
CA ASP A 144 -19.84 -39.89 94.38
C ASP A 144 -19.01 -40.04 95.65
N GLU A 145 -18.23 -41.12 95.71
CA GLU A 145 -17.31 -41.42 96.81
C GLU A 145 -16.27 -40.31 97.05
N THR A 146 -15.97 -39.50 96.03
CA THR A 146 -14.94 -38.44 96.10
C THR A 146 -15.45 -37.20 96.84
N THR A 147 -16.73 -36.87 96.67
CA THR A 147 -17.37 -35.67 97.22
C THR A 147 -18.31 -36.00 98.37
N ASN A 148 -18.59 -37.28 98.61
CA ASN A 148 -19.53 -37.78 99.62
C ASN A 148 -20.96 -37.24 99.40
N GLU A 149 -21.33 -37.02 98.13
CA GLU A 149 -22.62 -36.47 97.70
C GLU A 149 -23.43 -37.50 96.93
N GLN A 150 -24.73 -37.54 97.20
CA GLN A 150 -25.70 -38.31 96.40
C GLN A 150 -26.18 -37.41 95.25
N ARG A 151 -25.95 -37.85 94.01
CA ARG A 151 -26.31 -37.10 92.80
C ARG A 151 -27.43 -37.82 92.08
N HIS A 152 -28.42 -37.05 91.65
CA HIS A 152 -29.57 -37.56 90.92
C HIS A 152 -29.35 -37.44 89.41
N ALA A 153 -30.05 -38.27 88.65
CA ALA A 153 -30.03 -38.22 87.19
C ALA A 153 -30.43 -36.81 86.69
N GLY A 154 -29.59 -36.23 85.84
CA GLY A 154 -29.75 -34.89 85.29
C GLY A 154 -28.97 -33.79 86.00
N ASP A 155 -28.36 -34.07 87.16
CA ASP A 155 -27.50 -33.12 87.85
C ASP A 155 -26.26 -32.79 87.02
N GLU A 156 -25.88 -31.51 86.98
CA GLU A 156 -24.76 -30.98 86.20
C GLU A 156 -23.73 -30.32 87.12
N TRP A 157 -22.45 -30.60 86.90
CA TRP A 157 -21.35 -29.99 87.68
C TRP A 157 -20.07 -29.88 86.86
N LEU A 158 -19.05 -29.24 87.43
CA LEU A 158 -17.74 -29.08 86.82
C LEU A 158 -16.69 -29.95 87.53
N PHE A 159 -15.88 -30.66 86.76
CA PHE A 159 -14.68 -31.35 87.24
C PHE A 159 -13.46 -30.46 86.94
N GLU A 160 -12.95 -29.76 87.96
CA GLU A 160 -11.87 -28.77 87.85
C GLU A 160 -10.48 -29.44 87.78
N GLY A 161 -9.62 -28.99 86.84
CA GLY A 161 -8.22 -29.42 86.76
C GLY A 161 -7.29 -28.63 87.71
N PRO A 162 -6.05 -29.10 87.97
CA PRO A 162 -5.35 -30.18 87.26
C PRO A 162 -5.62 -31.58 87.83
N ALA A 163 -6.34 -32.41 87.09
CA ALA A 163 -6.67 -33.78 87.49
C ALA A 163 -6.94 -34.68 86.27
N THR A 164 -6.71 -35.98 86.43
CA THR A 164 -7.04 -36.98 85.41
C THR A 164 -8.45 -37.48 85.64
N TYR A 165 -9.34 -37.25 84.69
CA TYR A 165 -10.72 -37.73 84.75
C TYR A 165 -10.76 -39.24 84.49
N ILE A 166 -11.30 -39.98 85.45
CA ILE A 166 -11.60 -41.41 85.32
C ILE A 166 -13.07 -41.53 84.92
N PRO A 167 -13.38 -42.00 83.70
CA PRO A 167 -14.76 -42.16 83.27
C PRO A 167 -15.50 -43.15 84.16
N ARG A 168 -16.76 -42.85 84.46
CA ARG A 168 -17.73 -43.73 85.13
C ARG A 168 -18.91 -43.96 84.20
N LYS A 169 -19.61 -45.08 84.33
CA LYS A 169 -20.73 -45.43 83.43
C LYS A 169 -21.97 -44.56 83.66
N GLU A 170 -22.10 -44.00 84.86
CA GLU A 170 -23.23 -43.17 85.30
C GLU A 170 -23.09 -41.69 84.88
N ILE A 171 -21.93 -41.27 84.33
CA ILE A 171 -21.61 -39.86 84.07
C ILE A 171 -21.34 -39.63 82.58
N SER A 172 -22.02 -38.65 81.97
CA SER A 172 -21.70 -38.14 80.63
C SER A 172 -20.83 -36.87 80.72
N VAL A 173 -19.83 -36.79 79.85
CA VAL A 173 -19.01 -35.58 79.66
C VAL A 173 -19.64 -34.76 78.53
N GLU A 174 -20.15 -33.57 78.82
CA GLU A 174 -20.82 -32.71 77.84
C GLU A 174 -19.79 -31.83 77.10
N GLU A 175 -19.06 -30.98 77.84
CA GLU A 175 -18.12 -30.01 77.25
C GLU A 175 -16.88 -29.81 78.13
N GLN A 176 -15.78 -29.36 77.53
CA GLN A 176 -14.61 -28.87 78.28
C GLN A 176 -14.61 -27.35 78.33
N VAL A 177 -14.80 -26.79 79.52
CA VAL A 177 -14.84 -25.35 79.77
C VAL A 177 -13.44 -24.85 80.13
N ARG A 178 -13.04 -23.70 79.57
CA ARG A 178 -11.82 -23.00 79.97
C ARG A 178 -12.19 -21.81 80.84
N ALA A 179 -11.35 -21.51 81.83
CA ALA A 179 -11.53 -20.33 82.65
C ALA A 179 -11.30 -19.05 81.82
N ILE A 180 -12.20 -18.10 81.98
CA ILE A 180 -12.08 -16.74 81.48
C ILE A 180 -11.24 -15.95 82.50
N ILE A 181 -10.12 -15.39 82.06
CA ILE A 181 -9.26 -14.57 82.92
C ILE A 181 -9.90 -13.18 83.04
N ILE A 182 -10.31 -12.81 84.24
CA ILE A 182 -10.79 -11.46 84.57
C ILE A 182 -9.58 -10.62 84.99
N GLY A 183 -9.17 -9.70 84.10
CA GLY A 183 -8.14 -8.70 84.38
C GLY A 183 -8.64 -7.55 85.28
N PRO A 184 -7.76 -6.61 85.69
CA PRO A 184 -8.20 -5.37 86.32
C PRO A 184 -9.17 -4.63 85.39
N ASN A 185 -10.24 -4.05 85.96
CA ASN A 185 -11.34 -3.37 85.24
C ASN A 185 -12.23 -4.24 84.34
N GLN A 186 -12.07 -5.57 84.37
CA GLN A 186 -12.95 -6.50 83.63
C GLN A 186 -14.04 -7.07 84.55
N ALA A 187 -15.21 -7.36 83.98
CA ALA A 187 -16.29 -8.06 84.67
C ALA A 187 -17.03 -9.01 83.73
N ILE A 188 -17.55 -10.12 84.27
CA ILE A 188 -18.31 -11.13 83.52
C ILE A 188 -19.79 -11.00 83.89
N ARG A 189 -20.66 -10.75 82.91
CA ARG A 189 -22.13 -10.73 83.05
C ARG A 189 -22.75 -12.13 82.89
N LEU A 190 -23.01 -12.81 83.99
CA LEU A 190 -23.62 -14.14 83.97
C LEU A 190 -25.16 -14.04 83.92
N SER A 191 -25.79 -15.04 83.32
CA SER A 191 -27.25 -15.24 83.34
C SER A 191 -27.57 -16.64 83.87
N ALA A 192 -28.45 -16.74 84.86
CA ALA A 192 -28.86 -18.03 85.42
C ALA A 192 -29.84 -18.73 84.46
N ARG A 193 -29.47 -19.91 83.94
CA ARG A 193 -30.38 -20.75 83.13
C ARG A 193 -31.35 -21.59 83.96
N LYS A 194 -30.95 -21.88 85.20
CA LYS A 194 -31.70 -22.64 86.21
C LYS A 194 -31.42 -21.98 87.56
N GLU A 195 -32.23 -22.29 88.56
CA GLU A 195 -31.94 -21.89 89.93
C GLU A 195 -30.60 -22.45 90.35
N ILE A 196 -29.63 -21.56 90.59
CA ILE A 196 -28.26 -21.92 90.91
C ILE A 196 -27.77 -21.05 92.08
N THR A 197 -26.90 -21.63 92.89
CA THR A 197 -26.14 -20.86 93.88
C THR A 197 -24.83 -20.44 93.22
N ASP A 198 -24.61 -19.14 93.07
CA ASP A 198 -23.38 -18.60 92.50
C ASP A 198 -22.16 -18.91 93.39
N ARG A 199 -20.95 -18.79 92.85
CA ARG A 199 -19.67 -18.99 93.58
C ARG A 199 -19.47 -18.01 94.74
N ALA A 200 -20.25 -16.94 94.78
CA ALA A 200 -20.34 -15.99 95.88
C ALA A 200 -21.33 -16.40 97.00
N GLY A 201 -21.98 -17.56 96.88
CA GLY A 201 -22.95 -18.09 97.86
C GLY A 201 -24.36 -17.49 97.75
N GLN A 202 -24.62 -16.68 96.73
CA GLN A 202 -25.94 -16.05 96.52
C GLN A 202 -26.82 -16.92 95.62
N ARG A 203 -28.07 -17.15 96.05
CA ARG A 203 -29.09 -17.83 95.23
C ARG A 203 -29.53 -16.91 94.08
N ARG A 204 -29.52 -17.44 92.86
CA ARG A 204 -29.94 -16.75 91.64
C ARG A 204 -31.16 -17.45 91.03
N VAL A 205 -32.15 -16.67 90.62
CA VAL A 205 -33.36 -17.21 89.96
C VAL A 205 -33.14 -17.36 88.45
N THR A 206 -33.91 -18.25 87.82
CA THR A 206 -33.86 -18.45 86.37
C THR A 206 -34.12 -17.14 85.61
N GLY A 207 -33.21 -16.79 84.70
CA GLY A 207 -33.24 -15.54 83.92
C GLY A 207 -32.57 -14.35 84.60
N GLU A 208 -32.16 -14.45 85.87
CA GLU A 208 -31.45 -13.38 86.57
C GLU A 208 -30.06 -13.18 85.98
N GLU A 209 -29.70 -11.92 85.75
CA GLU A 209 -28.38 -11.53 85.24
C GLU A 209 -27.59 -10.76 86.30
N TRP A 210 -26.30 -11.07 86.44
CA TRP A 210 -25.42 -10.38 87.40
C TRP A 210 -23.98 -10.26 86.90
N LEU A 211 -23.20 -9.39 87.52
CA LEU A 211 -21.80 -9.09 87.15
C LEU A 211 -20.81 -9.64 88.18
N VAL A 212 -19.83 -10.43 87.74
CA VAL A 212 -18.68 -10.89 88.54
C VAL A 212 -17.46 -10.02 88.25
N LYS A 213 -16.95 -9.33 89.27
CA LYS A 213 -15.84 -8.35 89.17
C LYS A 213 -14.51 -8.84 89.77
N LYS A 214 -14.46 -10.04 90.33
CA LYS A 214 -13.28 -10.55 91.05
C LYS A 214 -12.19 -10.92 90.03
N THR A 215 -11.04 -10.25 90.10
CA THR A 215 -9.89 -10.50 89.23
C THR A 215 -9.34 -11.92 89.42
N GLY A 216 -9.01 -12.60 88.33
CA GLY A 216 -8.49 -13.97 88.32
C GLY A 216 -9.17 -14.87 87.29
N ALA A 217 -8.75 -16.13 87.24
CA ALA A 217 -9.38 -17.14 86.39
C ALA A 217 -10.77 -17.48 86.95
N TYR A 218 -11.82 -17.09 86.22
CA TYR A 218 -13.21 -17.43 86.53
C TYR A 218 -13.68 -18.50 85.56
N LEU A 219 -14.26 -19.58 86.06
CA LEU A 219 -14.73 -20.69 85.24
C LEU A 219 -16.27 -20.61 85.13
N PRO A 220 -16.81 -19.98 84.08
CA PRO A 220 -18.25 -19.79 83.98
C PRO A 220 -18.95 -21.02 83.40
N LEU A 221 -20.23 -21.20 83.72
CA LEU A 221 -21.10 -22.14 82.99
C LEU A 221 -21.64 -21.54 81.68
N VAL A 222 -21.52 -20.23 81.45
CA VAL A 222 -22.06 -19.51 80.27
C VAL A 222 -21.14 -18.35 79.85
N HIS A 223 -21.04 -18.10 78.53
CA HIS A 223 -20.15 -17.10 77.92
C HIS A 223 -20.71 -15.67 77.94
N VAL A 224 -19.81 -14.67 77.97
CA VAL A 224 -20.13 -13.23 78.00
C VAL A 224 -19.13 -12.41 77.20
N SER A 225 -19.63 -11.40 76.49
CA SER A 225 -18.87 -10.38 75.75
C SER A 225 -18.69 -9.06 76.53
N ILE A 226 -17.46 -8.57 76.58
CA ILE A 226 -17.09 -7.22 77.06
C ILE A 226 -16.78 -6.35 75.83
N PHE A 227 -17.14 -5.07 75.88
CA PHE A 227 -16.85 -4.11 74.80
C PHE A 227 -15.68 -3.20 75.19
N ILE A 228 -14.53 -3.43 74.55
CA ILE A 228 -13.38 -2.53 74.59
C ILE A 228 -13.51 -1.59 73.39
N LEU A 229 -13.58 -0.28 73.64
CA LEU A 229 -13.65 0.74 72.59
C LEU A 229 -12.30 1.42 72.42
N GLY A 230 -11.76 1.36 71.20
CA GLY A 230 -10.63 2.20 70.78
C GLY A 230 -11.05 3.65 70.51
N GLU A 231 -10.08 4.54 70.27
CA GLU A 231 -10.33 5.96 69.97
C GLU A 231 -11.25 6.15 68.74
N ASP A 232 -11.12 5.29 67.74
CA ASP A 232 -11.91 5.33 66.50
C ASP A 232 -13.26 4.61 66.62
N GLU A 233 -13.64 4.14 67.80
CA GLU A 233 -14.84 3.34 68.00
C GLU A 233 -15.81 4.02 68.96
N GLY A 234 -17.10 3.88 68.64
CA GLY A 234 -18.18 4.32 69.51
C GLY A 234 -19.28 3.27 69.56
N ILE A 235 -20.03 3.26 70.65
CA ILE A 235 -21.21 2.43 70.78
C ILE A 235 -22.42 3.33 70.97
N ILE A 236 -23.47 3.06 70.19
CA ILE A 236 -24.80 3.61 70.42
C ILE A 236 -25.54 2.66 71.34
N LEU A 237 -26.03 3.23 72.43
CA LEU A 237 -26.80 2.56 73.46
C LEU A 237 -28.26 2.95 73.32
N ARG A 238 -29.15 2.02 73.70
CA ARG A 238 -30.57 2.22 73.81
C ARG A 238 -31.00 1.86 75.23
N CYS A 239 -31.70 2.77 75.89
CA CYS A 239 -32.30 2.51 77.19
C CYS A 239 -33.47 1.52 77.04
N ALA A 240 -33.43 0.38 77.74
CA ALA A 240 -34.54 -0.57 77.80
C ALA A 240 -35.50 -0.25 78.95
N GLU A 241 -34.94 0.12 80.11
CA GLU A 241 -35.68 0.48 81.32
C GLU A 241 -35.20 1.81 81.87
N ALA A 242 -36.07 2.57 82.55
CA ALA A 242 -35.69 3.86 83.12
C ALA A 242 -34.64 3.66 84.23
N PHE A 243 -33.49 4.32 84.11
CA PHE A 243 -32.46 4.29 85.15
C PHE A 243 -31.63 5.57 85.16
N HIS A 244 -30.99 5.82 86.29
CA HIS A 244 -30.08 6.94 86.46
C HIS A 244 -28.67 6.51 86.03
N ASP A 245 -28.16 7.14 84.96
CA ASP A 245 -26.81 6.86 84.46
C ASP A 245 -25.77 7.60 85.31
N GLN A 246 -25.01 6.83 86.10
CA GLN A 246 -23.96 7.36 86.98
C GLN A 246 -22.78 7.97 86.22
N GLN A 247 -22.51 7.55 84.98
CA GLN A 247 -21.39 8.09 84.19
C GLN A 247 -21.74 9.42 83.53
N ALA A 248 -22.97 9.56 83.02
CA ALA A 248 -23.43 10.77 82.35
C ALA A 248 -24.22 11.73 83.27
N ASN A 249 -24.44 11.36 84.54
CA ASN A 249 -25.25 12.09 85.52
C ASN A 249 -26.59 12.58 84.93
N THR A 250 -27.27 11.69 84.20
CA THR A 250 -28.48 12.00 83.44
C THR A 250 -29.50 10.88 83.62
N ASP A 251 -30.77 11.25 83.86
CA ASP A 251 -31.87 10.29 83.89
C ASP A 251 -32.21 9.86 82.46
N ARG A 252 -32.12 8.54 82.19
CA ARG A 252 -32.40 7.97 80.88
C ARG A 252 -33.78 7.33 80.88
N ASN A 253 -34.64 7.77 79.96
CA ASN A 253 -35.97 7.19 79.77
C ASN A 253 -35.92 6.00 78.80
N PRO A 254 -36.88 5.06 78.88
CA PRO A 254 -36.97 3.94 77.95
C PRO A 254 -37.06 4.45 76.50
N GLY A 255 -36.19 3.94 75.63
CA GLY A 255 -36.10 4.35 74.23
C GLY A 255 -35.08 5.44 73.92
N ASP A 256 -34.55 6.15 74.93
CA ASP A 256 -33.49 7.13 74.73
C ASP A 256 -32.25 6.48 74.11
N ARG A 257 -31.62 7.18 73.15
CA ARG A 257 -30.41 6.75 72.47
C ARG A 257 -29.29 7.74 72.71
N TRP A 258 -28.11 7.24 73.05
CA TRP A 258 -26.90 8.05 73.14
C TRP A 258 -25.68 7.28 72.68
N MET A 259 -24.64 8.01 72.31
CA MET A 259 -23.36 7.44 71.90
C MET A 259 -22.31 7.62 72.99
N ILE A 260 -21.54 6.56 73.25
CA ILE A 260 -20.28 6.61 74.00
C ILE A 260 -19.14 6.46 73.00
N ARG A 261 -18.18 7.37 73.05
CA ARG A 261 -16.96 7.34 72.23
C ARG A 261 -15.79 6.82 73.06
N GLY A 262 -14.89 6.07 72.43
CA GLY A 262 -13.66 5.64 73.06
C GLY A 262 -12.64 6.78 73.22
N PRO A 263 -11.48 6.52 73.84
CA PRO A 263 -11.05 5.22 74.39
C PRO A 263 -11.62 5.01 75.80
N ILE A 264 -12.57 4.09 75.94
CA ILE A 264 -13.17 3.75 77.23
C ILE A 264 -13.59 2.28 77.25
N GLU A 265 -13.38 1.65 78.40
CA GLU A 265 -13.94 0.33 78.68
C GLU A 265 -15.37 0.52 79.19
N TYR A 266 -16.35 0.07 78.40
CA TYR A 266 -17.76 0.23 78.76
C TYR A 266 -18.41 -1.12 79.03
N ILE A 267 -18.96 -1.25 80.24
CA ILE A 267 -19.72 -2.41 80.68
C ILE A 267 -21.19 -1.99 80.72
N PRO A 268 -22.03 -2.44 79.78
CA PRO A 268 -23.44 -2.06 79.76
C PRO A 268 -24.16 -2.60 81.02
N PRO A 269 -24.84 -1.74 81.80
CA PRO A 269 -25.69 -2.18 82.89
C PRO A 269 -26.91 -2.93 82.34
N THR A 270 -27.62 -3.67 83.18
CA THR A 270 -28.74 -4.54 82.77
C THR A 270 -29.87 -3.78 82.07
N GLN A 271 -30.08 -2.51 82.42
CA GLN A 271 -31.12 -1.64 81.84
C GLN A 271 -30.77 -1.10 80.44
N VAL A 272 -29.53 -1.29 79.98
CA VAL A 272 -29.04 -0.71 78.73
C VAL A 272 -28.73 -1.78 77.71
N GLN A 273 -29.29 -1.60 76.51
CA GLN A 273 -29.01 -2.44 75.36
C GLN A 273 -28.01 -1.76 74.43
N VAL A 274 -26.98 -2.50 74.03
CA VAL A 274 -26.06 -2.07 72.96
C VAL A 274 -26.79 -2.17 71.62
N ALA A 275 -27.05 -1.03 70.97
CA ALA A 275 -27.78 -0.99 69.71
C ALA A 275 -26.84 -1.20 68.51
N ILE A 276 -25.81 -0.36 68.37
CA ILE A 276 -24.92 -0.36 67.19
C ILE A 276 -23.50 0.01 67.63
N ARG A 277 -22.51 -0.78 67.22
CA ARG A 277 -21.09 -0.37 67.27
C ARG A 277 -20.77 0.40 65.99
N ARG A 278 -20.24 1.61 66.14
CA ARG A 278 -19.81 2.48 65.05
C ARG A 278 -18.30 2.64 65.07
N LYS A 279 -17.74 2.82 63.89
CA LYS A 279 -16.35 3.22 63.69
C LYS A 279 -16.33 4.60 63.06
N ALA A 280 -15.31 5.38 63.40
CA ALA A 280 -15.00 6.59 62.69
C ALA A 280 -14.64 6.25 61.23
N ILE A 281 -15.14 7.06 60.30
CA ILE A 281 -14.87 6.91 58.87
C ILE A 281 -13.73 7.87 58.56
N PRO A 282 -12.52 7.38 58.20
CA PRO A 282 -11.44 8.25 57.79
C PRO A 282 -11.80 8.87 56.44
N LEU A 283 -11.76 10.20 56.37
CA LEU A 283 -12.03 10.97 55.15
C LEU A 283 -10.80 11.81 54.85
N ASP A 284 -10.29 11.71 53.63
CA ASP A 284 -9.21 12.55 53.11
C ASP A 284 -9.75 13.91 52.66
N GLU A 285 -8.88 14.90 52.40
CA GLU A 285 -9.26 16.30 52.06
C GLU A 285 -10.23 16.39 50.87
N ASN A 286 -10.09 15.48 49.91
CA ASN A 286 -10.92 15.39 48.69
C ASN A 286 -12.05 14.35 48.78
N GLU A 287 -12.23 13.71 49.93
CA GLU A 287 -13.28 12.72 50.16
C GLU A 287 -14.33 13.24 51.16
N GLY A 288 -15.53 12.67 51.08
CA GLY A 288 -16.59 12.98 52.01
C GLY A 288 -17.72 11.98 52.01
N ILE A 289 -18.69 12.19 52.89
CA ILE A 289 -19.91 11.38 53.01
C ILE A 289 -21.13 12.30 53.13
N TYR A 290 -22.28 11.80 52.69
CA TYR A 290 -23.55 12.44 52.97
C TYR A 290 -24.14 11.91 54.26
N VAL A 291 -24.50 12.82 55.16
CA VAL A 291 -25.06 12.52 56.47
C VAL A 291 -26.46 13.13 56.54
N ARG A 292 -27.43 12.33 56.95
CA ARG A 292 -28.79 12.77 57.26
C ARG A 292 -29.02 12.69 58.76
N ASP A 293 -29.50 13.80 59.31
CA ASP A 293 -30.02 13.84 60.67
C ASP A 293 -31.44 13.26 60.69
N THR A 294 -31.66 12.23 61.50
CA THR A 294 -32.92 11.51 61.66
C THR A 294 -33.99 12.34 62.39
N LYS A 295 -33.59 13.31 63.23
CA LYS A 295 -34.53 14.19 63.94
C LYS A 295 -34.99 15.35 63.07
N THR A 296 -34.04 16.01 62.39
CA THR A 296 -34.35 17.20 61.58
C THR A 296 -34.62 16.90 60.12
N GLY A 297 -34.26 15.70 59.64
CA GLY A 297 -34.30 15.31 58.24
C GLY A 297 -33.28 16.04 57.36
N ARG A 298 -32.43 16.91 57.93
CA ARG A 298 -31.47 17.74 57.18
C ARG A 298 -30.32 16.87 56.69
N VAL A 299 -30.07 16.93 55.38
CA VAL A 299 -28.92 16.27 54.74
C VAL A 299 -27.80 17.29 54.56
N ARG A 300 -26.56 16.88 54.88
CA ARG A 300 -25.35 17.67 54.64
C ARG A 300 -24.21 16.77 54.16
N ALA A 301 -23.26 17.37 53.44
CA ALA A 301 -21.99 16.73 53.12
C ALA A 301 -20.96 17.04 54.21
N VAL A 302 -20.22 16.03 54.66
CA VAL A 302 -19.06 16.18 55.55
C VAL A 302 -17.82 15.78 54.76
N ILE A 303 -16.78 16.61 54.77
CA ILE A 303 -15.65 16.56 53.84
C ILE A 303 -14.34 16.75 54.63
N GLY A 304 -13.28 16.03 54.29
CA GLY A 304 -11.91 16.36 54.69
C GLY A 304 -11.48 16.03 56.12
N GLU A 305 -12.38 15.51 56.96
CA GLU A 305 -12.09 15.20 58.35
C GLU A 305 -12.64 13.83 58.74
N THR A 306 -11.88 13.05 59.51
CA THR A 306 -12.34 11.78 60.07
C THR A 306 -13.63 11.98 60.87
N TYR A 307 -14.73 11.40 60.38
CA TYR A 307 -16.06 11.67 60.93
C TYR A 307 -16.69 10.41 61.52
N MET A 308 -17.19 10.53 62.75
CA MET A 308 -17.99 9.49 63.39
C MET A 308 -19.44 9.95 63.48
N LEU A 309 -20.32 9.24 62.80
CA LEU A 309 -21.76 9.50 62.77
C LEU A 309 -22.34 9.49 64.20
N THR A 310 -23.04 10.55 64.58
CA THR A 310 -23.68 10.68 65.90
C THR A 310 -24.92 9.80 66.04
N GLN A 311 -25.47 9.67 67.26
CA GLN A 311 -26.62 8.81 67.55
C GLN A 311 -27.88 9.09 66.70
N ASP A 312 -28.04 10.34 66.24
CA ASP A 312 -29.19 10.81 65.46
C ASP A 312 -28.85 10.92 63.97
N GLU A 313 -27.66 10.48 63.55
CA GLU A 313 -27.20 10.57 62.16
C GLU A 313 -27.10 9.20 61.50
N GLU A 314 -27.48 9.17 60.23
CA GLU A 314 -27.31 8.02 59.33
C GLU A 314 -26.63 8.46 58.03
N LEU A 315 -26.01 7.49 57.35
CA LEU A 315 -25.48 7.71 56.01
C LEU A 315 -26.65 7.87 55.04
N TRP A 316 -26.61 8.91 54.23
CA TRP A 316 -27.63 9.17 53.22
C TRP A 316 -27.12 8.79 51.84
N GLU A 317 -27.91 8.00 51.13
CA GLU A 317 -27.57 7.60 49.77
C GLU A 317 -28.07 8.64 48.77
N LYS A 318 -27.16 9.20 47.99
CA LYS A 318 -27.52 10.11 46.91
C LYS A 318 -27.71 9.34 45.62
N GLU A 319 -28.95 9.30 45.14
CA GLU A 319 -29.28 8.69 43.85
C GLU A 319 -29.04 9.66 42.70
N LEU A 320 -28.39 9.16 41.64
CA LEU A 320 -28.19 9.88 40.40
C LEU A 320 -28.87 9.12 39.24
N PRO A 321 -29.22 9.81 38.14
CA PRO A 321 -29.64 9.13 36.93
C PRO A 321 -28.54 8.15 36.46
N GLN A 322 -28.93 6.95 36.05
CA GLN A 322 -28.01 5.88 35.62
C GLN A 322 -26.96 6.35 34.61
N ARG A 323 -27.35 7.24 33.70
CA ARG A 323 -26.44 7.78 32.69
C ARG A 323 -25.34 8.67 33.28
N VAL A 324 -25.64 9.43 34.32
CA VAL A 324 -24.66 10.26 35.02
C VAL A 324 -23.68 9.36 35.78
N GLU A 325 -24.16 8.28 36.40
CA GLU A 325 -23.30 7.30 37.07
C GLU A 325 -22.32 6.64 36.10
N GLU A 326 -22.78 6.27 34.90
CA GLU A 326 -21.90 5.77 33.84
C GLU A 326 -20.83 6.79 33.46
N LEU A 327 -21.21 8.05 33.27
CA LEU A 327 -20.30 9.12 32.84
C LEU A 327 -19.30 9.54 33.92
N LEU A 328 -19.64 9.39 35.21
CA LEU A 328 -18.72 9.65 36.32
C LEU A 328 -17.56 8.66 36.40
N THR A 329 -17.78 7.43 35.91
CA THR A 329 -16.72 6.40 35.85
C THR A 329 -15.82 6.53 34.63
N ARG A 330 -16.20 7.39 33.66
CA ARG A 330 -15.50 7.54 32.39
C ARG A 330 -14.61 8.78 32.43
N ASP A 331 -13.40 8.65 31.89
CA ASP A 331 -12.54 9.80 31.64
C ASP A 331 -13.01 10.51 30.35
N PRO A 332 -13.45 11.78 30.42
CA PRO A 332 -13.92 12.54 29.25
C PRO A 332 -12.85 12.75 28.17
N LEU A 333 -11.55 12.64 28.49
CA LEU A 333 -10.47 12.83 27.50
C LEU A 333 -10.12 11.53 26.75
N ALA A 334 -10.22 10.39 27.43
CA ALA A 334 -9.79 9.08 26.91
C ALA A 334 -10.68 8.53 25.78
N GLU A 335 -11.98 8.88 25.76
CA GLU A 335 -12.94 8.30 24.80
C GLU A 335 -12.89 8.89 23.37
N ARG A 336 -12.10 9.95 23.08
CA ARG A 336 -12.00 10.45 21.70
C ARG A 336 -11.38 9.46 20.71
N ASN A 337 -10.54 8.55 21.21
CA ASN A 337 -9.87 7.54 20.37
C ASN A 337 -10.62 6.20 20.29
N VAL A 338 -11.74 6.03 21.01
CA VAL A 338 -12.53 4.80 20.97
C VAL A 338 -13.76 5.04 20.10
N GLN A 339 -13.65 4.72 18.81
CA GLN A 339 -14.83 4.55 17.98
C GLN A 339 -15.74 3.50 18.63
N THR A 340 -16.85 3.92 19.21
CA THR A 340 -17.89 3.04 19.73
C THR A 340 -18.50 2.28 18.56
N HIS A 341 -17.90 1.14 18.21
CA HIS A 341 -18.41 0.20 17.23
C HIS A 341 -19.54 -0.62 17.88
N SER A 342 -20.68 0.03 18.13
CA SER A 342 -21.91 -0.66 18.51
C SER A 342 -22.73 -0.99 17.25
N GLN A 343 -22.44 -2.16 16.71
CA GLN A 343 -23.32 -3.13 16.03
C GLN A 343 -24.21 -2.63 14.86
N THR A 344 -23.88 -3.08 13.63
CA THR A 344 -24.61 -4.16 12.91
C THR A 344 -23.97 -4.41 11.55
N SER A 345 -23.31 -5.56 11.36
CA SER A 345 -23.40 -6.38 10.13
C SER A 345 -22.43 -7.55 10.13
N ASN A 346 -23.01 -8.75 10.15
CA ASN A 346 -22.68 -9.95 9.38
C ASN A 346 -21.25 -10.54 9.34
N LYS A 347 -21.23 -11.81 9.75
CA LYS A 347 -20.35 -12.91 9.35
C LYS A 347 -19.61 -12.69 8.02
N SER A 348 -18.29 -12.66 8.08
CA SER A 348 -17.43 -13.45 7.20
C SER A 348 -16.04 -13.57 7.80
N GLN A 349 -15.52 -14.79 7.71
CA GLN A 349 -14.19 -15.20 8.11
C GLN A 349 -13.14 -14.39 7.35
N GLN A 350 -12.07 -13.98 8.04
CA GLN A 350 -10.71 -14.11 7.52
C GLN A 350 -9.69 -13.98 8.66
N GLN A 351 -8.91 -15.05 8.81
CA GLN A 351 -7.70 -15.11 9.61
C GLN A 351 -6.60 -14.30 8.90
N ALA A 352 -5.91 -13.43 9.64
CA ALA A 352 -4.45 -13.33 9.65
C ALA A 352 -4.00 -12.20 10.59
N THR A 353 -3.09 -12.54 11.52
CA THR A 353 -2.01 -11.70 12.08
C THR A 353 -2.41 -10.33 12.68
N THR A 354 -2.22 -10.04 13.96
CA THR A 354 -0.92 -9.67 14.55
C THR A 354 -1.07 -9.52 16.07
N ALA A 355 -0.08 -10.00 16.84
CA ALA A 355 -0.06 -10.15 18.28
C ALA A 355 0.21 -8.84 19.07
N SER A 356 -0.64 -7.82 18.93
CA SER A 356 -0.48 -6.56 19.71
C SER A 356 -1.78 -5.80 19.99
N VAL A 357 -2.91 -6.50 20.14
CA VAL A 357 -4.23 -5.88 20.43
C VAL A 357 -4.98 -6.57 21.59
N ILE A 358 -4.34 -7.50 22.30
CA ILE A 358 -5.01 -8.34 23.32
C ILE A 358 -5.01 -7.74 24.74
N GLU A 359 -4.33 -6.62 25.01
CA GLU A 359 -4.26 -6.08 26.39
C GLU A 359 -5.25 -4.95 26.74
N ILE A 360 -6.16 -4.53 25.84
CA ILE A 360 -7.09 -3.42 26.16
C ILE A 360 -8.54 -3.88 26.36
N THR A 361 -8.89 -5.11 25.99
CA THR A 361 -10.27 -5.63 26.11
C THR A 361 -10.55 -6.50 27.34
N SER A 362 -9.55 -6.74 28.20
CA SER A 362 -9.70 -7.46 29.47
C SER A 362 -9.79 -6.57 30.72
N VAL A 363 -9.74 -5.24 30.56
CA VAL A 363 -10.10 -4.27 31.61
C VAL A 363 -11.55 -3.82 31.45
N LYS A 364 -12.49 -4.78 31.32
CA LYS A 364 -13.76 -4.59 32.03
C LYS A 364 -13.45 -4.82 33.50
N SER A 365 -12.80 -3.83 34.11
CA SER A 365 -12.78 -3.67 35.56
C SER A 365 -14.20 -3.94 36.00
N LYS A 366 -14.41 -4.90 36.91
CA LYS A 366 -15.64 -4.95 37.70
C LYS A 366 -15.93 -3.51 38.09
N LEU A 367 -16.93 -2.86 37.50
CA LEU A 367 -17.41 -1.58 37.98
C LEU A 367 -17.87 -1.93 39.40
N SER A 368 -17.00 -1.68 40.39
CA SER A 368 -17.38 -1.81 41.78
C SER A 368 -18.57 -0.88 41.92
N ALA A 369 -19.72 -1.43 42.32
CA ALA A 369 -20.91 -0.63 42.52
C ALA A 369 -20.52 0.59 43.37
N ARG A 370 -20.77 1.79 42.82
CA ARG A 370 -20.42 3.04 43.49
C ARG A 370 -21.06 3.05 44.87
N ASP A 371 -20.28 3.38 45.89
CA ASP A 371 -20.82 3.65 47.21
C ASP A 371 -21.65 4.95 47.14
N LYS A 372 -22.98 4.80 47.21
CA LYS A 372 -23.93 5.91 47.09
C LYS A 372 -23.87 6.88 48.27
N SER A 373 -23.31 6.44 49.40
CA SER A 373 -23.18 7.26 50.61
C SER A 373 -21.97 8.20 50.57
N LYS A 374 -20.98 7.91 49.72
CA LYS A 374 -19.81 8.77 49.51
C LYS A 374 -20.15 10.00 48.67
N LEU A 375 -19.50 11.10 49.02
CA LEU A 375 -19.55 12.35 48.27
C LEU A 375 -19.22 12.10 46.81
N ILE A 376 -19.91 12.79 45.91
CA ILE A 376 -19.63 12.68 44.48
C ILE A 376 -18.58 13.72 44.15
N THR A 377 -17.40 13.25 43.77
CA THR A 377 -16.31 14.08 43.28
C THR A 377 -16.18 13.89 41.78
N TYR A 378 -15.98 14.98 41.04
CA TYR A 378 -15.71 14.95 39.62
C TYR A 378 -14.54 15.88 39.29
N PRO A 379 -13.37 15.34 38.88
CA PRO A 379 -12.25 16.17 38.44
C PRO A 379 -12.59 16.78 37.08
N VAL A 380 -12.72 18.10 37.02
CA VAL A 380 -13.00 18.79 35.75
C VAL A 380 -11.73 18.82 34.92
N PRO A 381 -11.74 18.31 33.68
CA PRO A 381 -10.55 18.32 32.84
C PRO A 381 -10.05 19.73 32.53
N HIS A 382 -8.78 19.84 32.12
CA HIS A 382 -8.25 21.07 31.57
C HIS A 382 -9.08 21.54 30.36
N ASN A 383 -9.26 22.86 30.25
CA ASN A 383 -10.10 23.49 29.22
C ASN A 383 -11.50 22.89 29.13
N ALA A 384 -12.06 22.47 30.26
CA ALA A 384 -13.45 22.06 30.37
C ALA A 384 -14.18 22.89 31.40
N VAL A 385 -15.50 22.88 31.31
CA VAL A 385 -16.39 23.56 32.23
C VAL A 385 -17.56 22.66 32.56
N VAL A 386 -17.99 22.66 33.82
CA VAL A 386 -19.14 21.87 34.28
C VAL A 386 -20.16 22.81 34.87
N GLN A 387 -21.43 22.57 34.54
CA GLN A 387 -22.56 23.24 35.15
C GLN A 387 -23.20 22.34 36.21
N ILE A 388 -23.44 22.92 37.37
CA ILE A 388 -24.05 22.23 38.51
C ILE A 388 -25.27 23.01 38.93
N TYR A 389 -26.41 22.33 38.96
CA TYR A 389 -27.66 22.92 39.37
C TYR A 389 -28.01 22.50 40.79
N ASN A 390 -28.21 23.48 41.67
CA ASN A 390 -28.67 23.25 43.03
C ASN A 390 -30.19 23.42 43.10
N TYR A 391 -30.93 22.33 43.29
CA TYR A 391 -32.40 22.33 43.24
C TYR A 391 -33.03 23.07 44.42
N LYS A 392 -32.38 23.07 45.57
CA LYS A 392 -32.89 23.72 46.78
C LYS A 392 -32.77 25.24 46.72
N SER A 393 -31.63 25.74 46.25
CA SER A 393 -31.38 27.18 46.09
C SER A 393 -31.81 27.73 44.74
N LYS A 394 -32.15 26.86 43.77
CA LYS A 394 -32.47 27.17 42.37
C LYS A 394 -31.38 27.98 41.64
N LYS A 395 -30.12 27.81 42.07
CA LYS A 395 -28.96 28.48 41.46
C LYS A 395 -28.13 27.46 40.69
N ALA A 396 -27.67 27.85 39.51
CA ALA A 396 -26.65 27.13 38.77
C ALA A 396 -25.30 27.76 39.07
N ARG A 397 -24.29 26.95 39.40
CA ARG A 397 -22.89 27.40 39.46
C ARG A 397 -22.08 26.72 38.37
N ILE A 398 -21.12 27.44 37.84
CA ILE A 398 -20.29 27.00 36.72
C ILE A 398 -18.85 26.94 37.23
N ILE A 399 -18.19 25.82 36.99
CA ILE A 399 -16.85 25.55 37.50
C ILE A 399 -15.95 25.22 36.33
N PHE A 400 -14.83 25.94 36.23
CA PHE A 400 -13.83 25.77 35.19
C PHE A 400 -12.73 24.81 35.66
N GLY A 401 -12.27 23.95 34.76
CA GLY A 401 -11.13 23.08 35.03
C GLY A 401 -9.80 23.84 35.10
N PRO A 402 -8.79 23.31 35.81
CA PRO A 402 -8.72 21.97 36.42
C PRO A 402 -9.07 21.98 37.92
N GLU A 403 -10.34 22.17 38.28
CA GLU A 403 -10.82 22.14 39.67
C GLU A 403 -11.57 20.83 39.96
N LEU A 404 -11.39 20.29 41.18
CA LEU A 404 -12.15 19.14 41.66
C LEU A 404 -13.51 19.60 42.19
N VAL A 405 -14.58 19.14 41.55
CA VAL A 405 -15.94 19.47 41.99
C VAL A 405 -16.42 18.44 43.00
N MET A 406 -16.91 18.94 44.14
CA MET A 406 -17.67 18.17 45.11
C MET A 406 -19.15 18.57 45.07
N LEU A 407 -20.04 17.62 44.78
CA LEU A 407 -21.47 17.89 44.75
C LEU A 407 -22.06 17.96 46.15
N GLY A 408 -22.87 18.99 46.41
CA GLY A 408 -23.75 19.04 47.57
C GLY A 408 -24.90 18.02 47.49
N PRO A 409 -25.65 17.81 48.59
CA PRO A 409 -26.78 16.87 48.62
C PRO A 409 -27.85 17.19 47.58
N ASP A 410 -28.22 18.47 47.47
CA ASP A 410 -29.28 18.98 46.59
C ASP A 410 -28.76 19.41 45.20
N GLU A 411 -27.50 19.09 44.87
CA GLU A 411 -26.85 19.50 43.63
C GLU A 411 -26.81 18.36 42.61
N GLN A 412 -26.99 18.65 41.32
CA GLN A 412 -26.79 17.68 40.25
C GLN A 412 -25.99 18.27 39.11
N PHE A 413 -25.30 17.40 38.37
CA PHE A 413 -24.68 17.76 37.11
C PHE A 413 -25.74 18.02 36.05
N THR A 414 -25.57 19.09 35.28
CA THR A 414 -26.34 19.29 34.05
C THR A 414 -25.79 18.34 32.99
N LEU A 415 -26.60 17.37 32.56
CA LEU A 415 -26.24 16.48 31.46
C LEU A 415 -26.35 17.23 30.13
N MET A 416 -25.27 17.23 29.34
CA MET A 416 -25.30 17.76 27.98
C MET A 416 -25.44 16.64 26.97
N SER A 417 -26.22 16.89 25.93
CA SER A 417 -26.51 15.94 24.87
C SER A 417 -26.13 16.56 23.53
N LEU A 418 -24.94 16.21 23.07
CA LEU A 418 -24.30 16.77 21.89
C LEU A 418 -24.53 15.88 20.67
N SER A 419 -24.60 16.51 19.50
CA SER A 419 -24.59 15.83 18.21
C SER A 419 -23.27 15.07 17.99
N GLY A 420 -23.39 13.78 17.72
CA GLY A 420 -22.26 12.88 17.44
C GLY A 420 -22.31 12.36 16.01
N SER A 421 -21.39 11.45 15.68
CA SER A 421 -21.25 10.77 14.38
C SER A 421 -20.91 11.67 13.16
N VAL A 422 -20.71 11.00 12.01
CA VAL A 422 -20.49 11.59 10.68
C VAL A 422 -21.35 10.78 9.69
N PRO A 423 -22.47 11.29 9.17
CA PRO A 423 -23.06 12.62 9.37
C PRO A 423 -23.49 12.91 10.81
N LYS A 424 -23.61 14.19 11.18
CA LYS A 424 -24.04 14.59 12.53
C LYS A 424 -25.47 14.13 12.85
N LYS A 425 -25.61 13.35 13.93
CA LYS A 425 -26.89 12.91 14.47
C LYS A 425 -27.09 13.50 15.87
N PRO A 426 -28.27 14.07 16.17
CA PRO A 426 -28.55 14.66 17.47
C PRO A 426 -28.54 13.59 18.58
N ASN A 427 -28.19 14.03 19.80
CA ASN A 427 -28.27 13.24 21.04
C ASN A 427 -27.45 11.93 21.08
N GLN A 428 -26.36 11.84 20.34
CA GLN A 428 -25.50 10.65 20.40
C GLN A 428 -24.46 10.71 21.51
N ASN A 429 -23.84 11.89 21.71
CA ASN A 429 -22.74 12.05 22.65
C ASN A 429 -23.27 12.75 23.90
N GLN A 430 -23.33 12.05 25.02
CA GLN A 430 -23.75 12.62 26.29
C GLN A 430 -22.54 12.83 27.18
N THR A 431 -22.39 14.03 27.73
CA THR A 431 -21.20 14.44 28.49
C THR A 431 -21.58 15.27 29.71
N LEU A 432 -20.77 15.22 30.76
CA LEU A 432 -20.95 16.01 31.99
C LEU A 432 -20.21 17.34 31.95
N CYS A 433 -19.14 17.44 31.15
CA CYS A 433 -18.34 18.64 30.98
C CYS A 433 -18.40 19.13 29.53
N LEU A 434 -18.44 20.45 29.37
CA LEU A 434 -18.27 21.13 28.09
C LEU A 434 -16.80 21.43 27.88
N LEU A 435 -16.26 20.99 26.75
CA LEU A 435 -14.90 21.28 26.34
C LEU A 435 -14.88 22.67 25.70
N LEU A 436 -13.97 23.54 26.16
CA LEU A 436 -13.81 24.91 25.69
C LEU A 436 -12.94 24.98 24.41
N GLY A 437 -12.20 23.93 24.07
CA GLY A 437 -11.27 23.90 22.94
C GLY A 437 -9.88 24.45 23.29
N PRO A 438 -9.00 24.70 22.29
CA PRO A 438 -9.24 24.52 20.86
C PRO A 438 -9.44 23.05 20.48
N ASP A 439 -10.43 22.79 19.64
CA ASP A 439 -10.81 21.46 19.20
C ASP A 439 -11.45 21.50 17.80
N PHE A 440 -11.78 20.34 17.23
CA PHE A 440 -12.47 20.27 15.95
C PHE A 440 -13.55 19.21 15.92
N PHE A 441 -14.59 19.41 15.11
CA PHE A 441 -15.55 18.36 14.80
C PHE A 441 -15.78 18.25 13.30
N THR A 442 -16.02 17.03 12.84
CA THR A 442 -16.26 16.72 11.43
C THR A 442 -17.74 16.51 11.15
N ASP A 443 -18.19 16.92 9.97
CA ASP A 443 -19.55 16.67 9.47
C ASP A 443 -19.54 16.31 7.99
N VAL A 444 -20.60 15.65 7.53
CA VAL A 444 -20.85 15.37 6.12
C VAL A 444 -22.16 16.03 5.71
N ILE A 445 -22.06 16.98 4.80
CA ILE A 445 -23.20 17.72 4.26
C ILE A 445 -23.42 17.34 2.80
N VAL A 446 -24.68 17.18 2.42
CA VAL A 446 -25.06 16.99 1.01
C VAL A 446 -25.61 18.32 0.49
N ILE A 447 -25.01 18.80 -0.59
CA ILE A 447 -25.36 20.07 -1.23
C ILE A 447 -25.70 19.85 -2.70
N GLU A 448 -26.31 20.87 -3.30
CA GLU A 448 -26.70 20.88 -4.70
C GLU A 448 -26.24 22.20 -5.32
N THR A 449 -25.59 22.13 -6.49
CA THR A 449 -25.14 23.31 -7.25
C THR A 449 -26.25 23.85 -8.14
N ALA A 450 -26.08 25.04 -8.73
CA ALA A 450 -27.01 25.61 -9.71
C ALA A 450 -27.31 24.67 -10.91
N ASP A 451 -26.34 23.85 -11.31
CA ASP A 451 -26.48 22.87 -12.40
C ASP A 451 -27.05 21.51 -11.92
N HIS A 452 -27.67 21.47 -10.73
CA HIS A 452 -28.24 20.27 -10.11
C HIS A 452 -27.25 19.12 -9.83
N ALA A 453 -25.94 19.41 -9.76
CA ALA A 453 -24.96 18.43 -9.31
C ALA A 453 -25.03 18.25 -7.79
N ARG A 454 -25.32 17.03 -7.35
CA ARG A 454 -25.38 16.67 -5.94
C ARG A 454 -24.01 16.27 -5.44
N LEU A 455 -23.49 17.00 -4.46
CA LEU A 455 -22.17 16.80 -3.88
C LEU A 455 -22.28 16.47 -2.39
N SER A 456 -21.46 15.53 -1.93
CA SER A 456 -21.23 15.19 -0.54
C SER A 456 -19.92 15.80 -0.11
N LEU A 457 -19.94 16.72 0.84
CA LEU A 457 -18.75 17.34 1.40
C LEU A 457 -18.50 16.83 2.80
N ARG A 458 -17.28 16.38 3.03
CA ARG A 458 -16.77 16.15 4.38
C ARG A 458 -16.00 17.38 4.82
N LEU A 459 -16.50 18.04 5.85
CA LEU A 459 -15.95 19.27 6.40
C LEU A 459 -15.47 19.03 7.83
N SER A 460 -14.38 19.68 8.20
CA SER A 460 -13.89 19.78 9.58
C SER A 460 -13.97 21.23 10.01
N TYR A 461 -14.56 21.49 11.17
CA TYR A 461 -14.68 22.82 11.73
C TYR A 461 -13.78 22.92 12.94
N ASN A 462 -12.81 23.83 12.90
CA ASN A 462 -11.95 24.13 14.04
C ASN A 462 -12.64 25.20 14.89
N TRP A 463 -12.75 24.94 16.18
CA TRP A 463 -13.56 25.74 17.08
C TRP A 463 -12.94 25.88 18.47
N HIS A 464 -13.31 26.95 19.16
CA HIS A 464 -13.07 27.15 20.59
C HIS A 464 -14.14 28.09 21.16
N PHE A 465 -14.29 28.09 22.47
CA PHE A 465 -15.13 29.05 23.19
C PHE A 465 -14.24 30.19 23.72
N GLU A 466 -14.67 31.43 23.48
CA GLU A 466 -14.03 32.62 24.05
C GLU A 466 -14.91 33.14 25.19
N VAL A 467 -14.45 32.97 26.43
CA VAL A 467 -15.21 33.37 27.63
C VAL A 467 -14.30 33.99 28.67
N ASN A 468 -14.78 35.06 29.31
CA ASN A 468 -14.15 35.62 30.48
C ASN A 468 -14.52 34.80 31.73
N LYS A 469 -13.52 34.17 32.36
CA LYS A 469 -13.72 33.26 33.50
C LYS A 469 -14.28 33.96 34.75
N ASP A 470 -14.09 35.27 34.85
CA ASP A 470 -14.46 36.05 36.03
C ASP A 470 -15.93 36.53 36.01
N ASP A 471 -16.60 36.50 34.85
CA ASP A 471 -17.99 36.93 34.70
C ASP A 471 -18.96 35.74 34.70
N GLU A 472 -19.71 35.59 35.81
CA GLU A 472 -20.71 34.52 35.99
C GLU A 472 -21.82 34.58 34.93
N LYS A 473 -22.17 35.77 34.42
CA LYS A 473 -23.20 35.90 33.37
C LYS A 473 -22.70 35.44 32.01
N ASP A 474 -21.43 35.69 31.71
CA ASP A 474 -20.82 35.26 30.46
C ASP A 474 -20.54 33.75 30.46
N ALA A 475 -20.11 33.20 31.61
CA ALA A 475 -20.02 31.76 31.82
C ALA A 475 -21.38 31.06 31.62
N GLY A 476 -22.49 31.69 32.06
CA GLY A 476 -23.85 31.20 31.83
C GLY A 476 -24.23 31.01 30.37
N LYS A 477 -23.65 31.80 29.46
CA LYS A 477 -23.94 31.70 28.01
C LYS A 477 -23.45 30.39 27.40
N LEU A 478 -22.37 29.81 27.92
CA LEU A 478 -21.80 28.54 27.42
C LEU A 478 -22.84 27.41 27.36
N PHE A 479 -23.74 27.38 28.33
CA PHE A 479 -24.79 26.37 28.46
C PHE A 479 -26.16 26.82 27.90
N SER A 480 -26.24 27.99 27.28
CA SER A 480 -27.49 28.49 26.69
C SER A 480 -27.93 27.69 25.48
N VAL A 481 -26.98 27.09 24.75
CA VAL A 481 -27.23 26.20 23.61
C VAL A 481 -26.99 24.76 24.05
N PRO A 482 -28.03 23.91 24.17
CA PRO A 482 -27.87 22.53 24.67
C PRO A 482 -27.00 21.63 23.78
N ASP A 483 -27.08 21.82 22.45
CA ASP A 483 -26.29 21.08 21.46
C ASP A 483 -25.55 22.06 20.53
N PHE A 484 -24.44 22.61 21.03
CA PHE A 484 -23.66 23.58 20.27
C PHE A 484 -23.06 22.98 18.98
N VAL A 485 -22.68 21.70 18.99
CA VAL A 485 -22.11 21.01 17.82
C VAL A 485 -23.16 20.88 16.73
N GLY A 486 -24.36 20.42 17.09
CA GLY A 486 -25.47 20.27 16.15
C GLY A 486 -25.94 21.60 15.60
N ASP A 487 -26.07 22.62 16.44
CA ASP A 487 -26.48 23.96 16.01
C ASP A 487 -25.44 24.61 15.09
N ALA A 488 -24.15 24.52 15.44
CA ALA A 488 -23.06 25.02 14.62
C ALA A 488 -22.99 24.32 13.26
N ALA A 489 -23.01 22.98 13.25
CA ALA A 489 -23.00 22.19 12.02
C ALA A 489 -24.22 22.54 11.14
N LYS A 490 -25.41 22.65 11.72
CA LYS A 490 -26.64 23.00 11.00
C LYS A 490 -26.60 24.40 10.40
N ALA A 491 -26.11 25.39 11.15
CA ALA A 491 -25.99 26.77 10.70
C ALA A 491 -24.98 26.90 9.55
N ILE A 492 -23.80 26.27 9.69
CA ILE A 492 -22.77 26.25 8.66
C ILE A 492 -23.25 25.50 7.40
N ALA A 493 -23.86 24.32 7.57
CA ALA A 493 -24.44 23.55 6.47
C ALA A 493 -25.52 24.34 5.73
N SER A 494 -26.31 25.15 6.42
CA SER A 494 -27.32 26.02 5.79
C SER A 494 -26.67 27.12 4.95
N ARG A 495 -25.60 27.75 5.45
CA ARG A 495 -24.87 28.80 4.72
C ARG A 495 -24.18 28.27 3.47
N ILE A 496 -23.49 27.13 3.59
CA ILE A 496 -22.81 26.49 2.46
C ILE A 496 -23.83 26.06 1.41
N ARG A 497 -24.95 25.42 1.81
CA ARG A 497 -26.02 25.06 0.87
C ARG A 497 -26.59 26.27 0.14
N GLY A 498 -26.82 27.38 0.84
CA GLY A 498 -27.34 28.61 0.25
C GLY A 498 -26.37 29.22 -0.78
N ALA A 499 -25.07 29.25 -0.47
CA ALA A 499 -24.06 29.80 -1.38
C ALA A 499 -23.85 28.91 -2.62
N VAL A 500 -23.74 27.60 -2.43
CA VAL A 500 -23.41 26.68 -3.54
C VAL A 500 -24.57 26.49 -4.50
N ALA A 501 -25.81 26.61 -4.02
CA ALA A 501 -26.99 26.58 -4.89
C ALA A 501 -26.98 27.70 -5.96
N GLY A 502 -26.26 28.81 -5.72
CA GLY A 502 -26.07 29.89 -6.68
C GLY A 502 -24.87 29.73 -7.63
N THR A 503 -23.99 28.76 -7.38
CA THR A 503 -22.76 28.55 -8.16
C THR A 503 -22.86 27.32 -9.06
N LYS A 504 -22.21 27.38 -10.22
CA LYS A 504 -22.09 26.24 -11.15
C LYS A 504 -21.14 25.19 -10.60
N PHE A 505 -21.29 23.94 -11.05
CA PHE A 505 -20.46 22.82 -10.54
C PHE A 505 -18.96 23.03 -10.82
N ASP A 506 -18.60 23.45 -12.03
CA ASP A 506 -17.18 23.61 -12.43
C ASP A 506 -16.49 24.74 -11.64
N ASP A 507 -17.17 25.88 -11.49
CA ASP A 507 -16.69 27.01 -10.69
C ASP A 507 -16.54 26.61 -9.22
N PHE A 508 -17.51 25.86 -8.68
CA PHE A 508 -17.40 25.31 -7.33
C PHE A 508 -16.24 24.32 -7.19
N HIS A 509 -16.00 23.45 -8.18
CA HIS A 509 -14.91 22.49 -8.14
C HIS A 509 -13.53 23.16 -8.12
N GLN A 510 -13.34 24.23 -8.91
CA GLN A 510 -12.09 24.99 -8.95
C GLN A 510 -11.89 25.89 -7.72
N ASN A 511 -12.97 26.52 -7.22
CA ASN A 511 -12.91 27.56 -6.18
C ASN A 511 -13.57 27.14 -4.85
N SER A 512 -13.73 25.83 -4.61
CA SER A 512 -14.45 25.27 -3.45
C SER A 512 -14.01 25.85 -2.11
N ALA A 513 -12.69 25.95 -1.88
CA ALA A 513 -12.12 26.51 -0.65
C ALA A 513 -12.54 27.97 -0.42
N HIS A 514 -12.46 28.80 -1.47
CA HIS A 514 -12.81 30.21 -1.39
C HIS A 514 -14.32 30.39 -1.16
N ILE A 515 -15.17 29.67 -1.91
CA ILE A 515 -16.63 29.78 -1.83
C ILE A 515 -17.13 29.37 -0.44
N ILE A 516 -16.63 28.23 0.08
CA ILE A 516 -17.02 27.75 1.41
C ILE A 516 -16.58 28.74 2.49
N ARG A 517 -15.32 29.19 2.47
CA ARG A 517 -14.80 30.14 3.46
C ARG A 517 -15.60 31.46 3.44
N THR A 518 -15.85 32.00 2.25
CA THR A 518 -16.63 33.24 2.08
C THR A 518 -18.08 33.07 2.58
N SER A 519 -18.70 31.92 2.32
CA SER A 519 -20.08 31.65 2.76
C SER A 519 -20.22 31.52 4.28
N VAL A 520 -19.20 30.96 4.95
CA VAL A 520 -19.23 30.73 6.40
C VAL A 520 -18.89 32.00 7.15
N PHE A 521 -17.73 32.61 6.84
CA PHE A 521 -17.20 33.74 7.60
C PHE A 521 -17.76 35.09 7.17
N GLY A 522 -18.27 35.19 5.94
CA GLY A 522 -18.66 36.47 5.36
C GLY A 522 -17.46 37.32 4.96
N ILE A 523 -17.77 38.52 4.47
CA ILE A 523 -16.79 39.50 4.00
C ILE A 523 -16.87 40.71 4.93
N ASP A 524 -15.74 41.15 5.45
CA ASP A 524 -15.63 42.33 6.30
C ASP A 524 -15.80 43.62 5.47
N ALA A 525 -16.00 44.76 6.15
CA ALA A 525 -16.14 46.09 5.53
C ALA A 525 -15.00 46.47 4.57
N ASN A 526 -13.83 45.84 4.72
CA ASN A 526 -12.63 46.04 3.90
C ASN A 526 -12.52 45.04 2.73
N GLN A 527 -13.60 44.34 2.36
CA GLN A 527 -13.63 43.30 1.32
C GLN A 527 -12.73 42.08 1.55
N HIS A 528 -12.21 41.88 2.77
CA HIS A 528 -11.45 40.69 3.14
C HIS A 528 -12.36 39.66 3.80
N ILE A 529 -12.06 38.38 3.60
CA ILE A 529 -12.80 37.29 4.25
C ILE A 529 -12.48 37.33 5.74
N SER A 530 -13.51 37.33 6.58
CA SER A 530 -13.33 37.32 8.03
C SER A 530 -12.65 36.01 8.47
N ASP A 531 -11.81 36.07 9.50
CA ASP A 531 -11.06 34.88 9.97
C ASP A 531 -11.77 34.10 11.07
N ARG A 532 -12.91 34.60 11.56
CA ARG A 532 -13.67 33.96 12.63
C ARG A 532 -15.16 34.14 12.46
N PHE A 533 -15.91 33.10 12.80
CA PHE A 533 -17.36 33.12 12.83
C PHE A 533 -17.83 32.91 14.26
N VAL A 534 -18.51 33.92 14.82
CA VAL A 534 -18.91 33.94 16.24
C VAL A 534 -20.40 33.65 16.37
N PHE A 535 -20.75 32.68 17.23
CA PHE A 535 -22.11 32.45 17.69
C PHE A 535 -22.34 33.26 18.98
N PRO A 536 -23.13 34.35 18.94
CA PRO A 536 -23.28 35.25 20.07
C PRO A 536 -24.07 34.66 21.25
N GLN A 537 -24.78 33.55 21.03
CA GLN A 537 -25.63 32.92 22.04
C GLN A 537 -24.82 32.17 23.10
N ASN A 538 -23.69 31.57 22.71
CA ASN A 538 -22.85 30.75 23.57
C ASN A 538 -21.35 31.09 23.48
N ASN A 539 -20.99 32.16 22.76
CA ASN A 539 -19.61 32.58 22.49
C ASN A 539 -18.75 31.49 21.82
N LEU A 540 -19.36 30.58 21.04
CA LEU A 540 -18.63 29.63 20.22
C LEU A 540 -18.01 30.36 19.03
N ILE A 541 -16.72 30.13 18.80
CA ILE A 541 -15.98 30.68 17.68
C ILE A 541 -15.51 29.55 16.79
N ILE A 542 -15.88 29.61 15.52
CA ILE A 542 -15.28 28.81 14.46
C ILE A 542 -14.11 29.59 13.90
N THR A 543 -12.91 29.00 13.90
CA THR A 543 -11.67 29.63 13.44
C THR A 543 -11.31 29.25 12.02
N SER A 544 -11.59 28.01 11.61
CA SER A 544 -11.40 27.59 10.22
C SER A 544 -12.35 26.47 9.84
N VAL A 545 -12.59 26.36 8.53
CA VAL A 545 -13.38 25.28 7.92
C VAL A 545 -12.49 24.59 6.91
N ASP A 546 -12.11 23.35 7.22
CA ASP A 546 -11.21 22.56 6.39
C ASP A 546 -12.04 21.55 5.58
N ILE A 547 -11.84 21.56 4.26
CA ILE A 547 -12.53 20.64 3.34
C ILE A 547 -11.71 19.37 3.23
N GLN A 548 -12.22 18.26 3.75
CA GLN A 548 -11.52 16.97 3.71
C GLN A 548 -11.77 16.25 2.39
N SER A 549 -13.02 16.26 1.91
CA SER A 549 -13.37 15.67 0.61
C SER A 549 -14.61 16.32 0.00
N VAL A 550 -14.66 16.33 -1.33
CA VAL A 550 -15.80 16.75 -2.14
C VAL A 550 -16.07 15.64 -3.13
N GLU A 551 -17.19 14.93 -2.96
CA GLU A 551 -17.53 13.78 -3.80
C GLU A 551 -18.90 13.96 -4.45
N PRO A 552 -19.04 13.73 -5.76
CA PRO A 552 -20.35 13.58 -6.38
C PRO A 552 -21.10 12.41 -5.75
N VAL A 553 -22.36 12.65 -5.37
CA VAL A 553 -23.27 11.63 -4.83
C VAL A 553 -23.75 10.71 -5.95
N ASP A 554 -24.00 11.28 -7.14
CA ASP A 554 -24.49 10.53 -8.29
C ASP A 554 -23.33 9.84 -9.01
N GLN A 555 -23.40 8.51 -9.08
CA GLN A 555 -22.39 7.69 -9.76
C GLN A 555 -22.20 8.09 -11.23
N ARG A 556 -23.30 8.44 -11.92
CA ARG A 556 -23.24 8.89 -13.32
C ARG A 556 -22.38 10.14 -13.50
N THR A 557 -22.47 11.09 -12.58
CA THR A 557 -21.68 12.33 -12.59
C THR A 557 -20.21 12.03 -12.34
N ARG A 558 -19.92 11.09 -11.43
CA ARG A 558 -18.55 10.60 -11.19
C ARG A 558 -17.94 9.94 -12.43
N ASP A 559 -18.69 9.07 -13.09
CA ASP A 559 -18.24 8.40 -14.33
C ASP A 559 -18.01 9.43 -15.47
N ALA A 560 -18.86 10.46 -15.55
CA ALA A 560 -18.70 11.56 -16.51
C ALA A 560 -17.43 12.39 -16.25
N LEU A 561 -17.13 12.68 -14.98
CA LEU A 561 -15.88 13.35 -14.59
C LEU A 561 -14.66 12.50 -14.91
N GLN A 562 -14.72 11.19 -14.66
CA GLN A 562 -13.63 10.27 -15.00
C GLN A 562 -13.35 10.26 -16.51
N LYS A 563 -14.40 10.25 -17.34
CA LYS A 563 -14.26 10.38 -18.80
C LYS A 563 -13.67 11.73 -19.20
N SER A 564 -14.05 12.82 -18.53
CA SER A 564 -13.48 14.14 -18.78
C SER A 564 -11.98 14.18 -18.48
N VAL A 565 -11.53 13.57 -17.37
CA VAL A 565 -10.10 13.45 -17.03
C VAL A 565 -9.37 12.61 -18.07
N GLN A 566 -9.95 11.49 -18.52
CA GLN A 566 -9.36 10.66 -19.57
C GLN A 566 -9.19 11.45 -20.89
N LEU A 567 -10.21 12.19 -21.31
CA LEU A 567 -10.14 13.06 -22.49
C LEU A 567 -9.10 14.17 -22.32
N ALA A 568 -8.96 14.75 -21.13
CA ALA A 568 -7.92 15.75 -20.86
C ALA A 568 -6.52 15.15 -21.03
N ILE A 569 -6.28 13.95 -20.50
CA ILE A 569 -5.00 13.24 -20.69
C ILE A 569 -4.77 12.93 -22.17
N GLU A 570 -5.79 12.45 -22.89
CA GLU A 570 -5.71 12.18 -24.33
C GLU A 570 -5.37 13.45 -25.13
N ILE A 571 -6.03 14.59 -24.83
CA ILE A 571 -5.73 15.88 -25.47
C ILE A 571 -4.28 16.30 -25.19
N THR A 572 -3.79 16.18 -23.95
CA THR A 572 -2.39 16.51 -23.63
C THR A 572 -1.41 15.59 -24.34
N THR A 573 -1.74 14.30 -24.48
CA THR A 573 -0.92 13.31 -25.18
C THR A 573 -0.89 13.60 -26.68
N ASN A 574 -2.04 13.83 -27.30
CA ASN A 574 -2.16 14.19 -28.71
C ASN A 574 -1.48 15.53 -29.01
N SER A 575 -1.55 16.50 -28.09
CA SER A 575 -0.84 17.77 -28.22
C SER A 575 0.68 17.57 -28.17
N GLN A 576 1.18 16.73 -27.27
CA GLN A 576 2.60 16.38 -27.22
C GLN A 576 3.05 15.59 -28.46
N GLU A 577 2.25 14.63 -28.92
CA GLU A 577 2.53 13.86 -30.14
C GLU A 577 2.58 14.78 -31.37
N ALA A 578 1.59 15.67 -31.52
CA ALA A 578 1.55 16.64 -32.60
C ALA A 578 2.78 17.57 -32.54
N ALA A 579 3.16 18.07 -31.36
CA ALA A 579 4.35 18.90 -31.20
C ALA A 579 5.63 18.14 -31.59
N ALA A 580 5.79 16.88 -31.16
CA ALA A 580 6.92 16.03 -31.53
C ALA A 580 6.97 15.76 -33.04
N LYS A 581 5.82 15.50 -33.66
CA LYS A 581 5.70 15.30 -35.12
C LYS A 581 6.06 16.56 -35.88
N HIS A 582 5.57 17.73 -35.45
CA HIS A 582 5.92 19.01 -36.05
C HIS A 582 7.43 19.29 -35.94
N GLU A 583 8.03 18.98 -34.80
CA GLU A 583 9.47 19.15 -34.62
C GLU A 583 10.28 18.18 -35.50
N ALA A 584 9.83 16.93 -35.63
CA ALA A 584 10.42 15.95 -36.54
C ALA A 584 10.32 16.42 -38.01
N SER A 585 9.16 16.88 -38.46
CA SER A 585 8.98 17.42 -39.81
C SER A 585 9.82 18.67 -40.06
N ARG A 586 9.99 19.54 -39.06
CA ARG A 586 10.88 20.71 -39.16
C ARG A 586 12.34 20.27 -39.36
N ARG A 587 12.83 19.31 -38.56
CA ARG A 587 14.18 18.74 -38.72
C ARG A 587 14.36 18.04 -40.06
N GLU A 588 13.35 17.30 -40.52
CA GLU A 588 13.39 16.64 -41.83
C GLU A 588 13.48 17.66 -42.97
N GLN A 589 12.71 18.74 -42.90
CA GLN A 589 12.75 19.80 -43.91
C GLN A 589 14.08 20.55 -43.91
N GLU A 590 14.65 20.81 -42.73
CA GLU A 590 15.98 21.40 -42.59
C GLU A 590 17.05 20.48 -43.20
N ALA A 591 17.01 19.17 -42.90
CA ALA A 591 17.92 18.19 -43.47
C ALA A 591 17.79 18.09 -45.00
N LYS A 592 16.57 18.08 -45.55
CA LYS A 592 16.33 18.11 -47.00
C LYS A 592 16.87 19.38 -47.65
N GLY A 593 16.64 20.53 -47.01
CA GLY A 593 17.17 21.82 -47.50
C GLY A 593 18.69 21.85 -47.51
N LEU A 594 19.34 21.33 -46.46
CA LEU A 594 20.80 21.20 -46.40
C LEU A 594 21.35 20.25 -47.47
N LEU A 595 20.70 19.09 -47.66
CA LEU A 595 21.10 18.10 -48.65
C LEU A 595 20.96 18.62 -50.08
N GLU A 596 19.85 19.30 -50.42
CA GLU A 596 19.69 19.93 -51.73
C GLU A 596 20.72 21.04 -51.95
N ARG A 597 21.01 21.86 -50.93
CA ARG A 597 22.07 22.87 -51.03
C ARG A 597 23.44 22.23 -51.27
N GLN A 598 23.72 21.11 -50.59
CA GLN A 598 24.95 20.36 -50.78
C GLN A 598 25.01 19.76 -52.18
N ARG A 599 23.91 19.16 -52.67
CA ARG A 599 23.83 18.60 -54.03
C ARG A 599 24.09 19.66 -55.09
N ILE A 600 23.47 20.84 -54.98
CA ILE A 600 23.71 21.97 -55.91
C ILE A 600 25.16 22.42 -55.85
N LYS A 601 25.78 22.42 -54.66
CA LYS A 601 27.19 22.79 -54.52
C LYS A 601 28.10 21.76 -55.20
N ASP A 602 27.85 20.47 -54.97
CA ASP A 602 28.61 19.37 -55.59
C ASP A 602 28.41 19.37 -57.13
N GLU A 603 27.20 19.60 -57.62
CA GLU A 603 26.89 19.79 -59.05
C GLU A 603 27.61 21.03 -59.61
N GLY A 604 27.66 22.12 -58.86
CA GLY A 604 28.40 23.33 -59.23
C GLY A 604 29.91 23.08 -59.34
N GLU A 605 30.51 22.42 -58.35
CA GLU A 605 31.92 22.02 -58.37
C GLU A 605 32.22 21.06 -59.53
N ALA A 606 31.31 20.10 -59.80
CA ALA A 606 31.42 19.19 -60.93
C ALA A 606 31.33 19.93 -62.28
N GLU A 607 30.44 20.91 -62.43
CA GLU A 607 30.32 21.71 -63.64
C GLU A 607 31.50 22.67 -63.85
N GLU A 608 32.13 23.18 -62.78
CA GLU A 608 33.39 23.93 -62.90
C GLU A 608 34.52 23.06 -63.48
N VAL A 609 34.69 21.84 -62.95
CA VAL A 609 35.67 20.88 -63.48
C VAL A 609 35.30 20.46 -64.90
N ARG A 610 34.02 20.24 -65.18
CA ARG A 610 33.52 19.90 -66.52
C ARG A 610 33.81 21.00 -67.54
N LYS A 611 33.63 22.27 -67.15
CA LYS A 611 34.01 23.42 -67.99
C LYS A 611 35.51 23.40 -68.31
N GLN A 612 36.37 23.14 -67.33
CA GLN A 612 37.82 23.02 -67.57
C GLN A 612 38.15 21.88 -68.54
N LEU A 613 37.51 20.72 -68.35
CA LEU A 613 37.67 19.58 -69.26
C LEU A 613 37.20 19.93 -70.68
N LEU A 614 36.06 20.61 -70.83
CA LEU A 614 35.54 21.05 -72.14
C LEU A 614 36.46 22.08 -72.80
N LEU A 615 37.06 22.99 -72.04
CA LEU A 615 38.07 23.92 -72.56
C LEU A 615 39.30 23.17 -73.07
N LEU A 616 39.84 22.25 -72.28
CA LEU A 616 40.99 21.42 -72.69
C LEU A 616 40.66 20.54 -73.90
N GLN A 617 39.45 19.99 -73.98
CA GLN A 617 38.97 19.24 -75.13
C GLN A 617 38.84 20.13 -76.37
N ALA A 618 38.32 21.35 -76.22
CA ALA A 618 38.22 22.30 -77.32
C ALA A 618 39.62 22.76 -77.80
N GLU A 619 40.55 23.02 -76.88
CA GLU A 619 41.95 23.31 -77.21
C GLU A 619 42.62 22.13 -77.93
N SER A 620 42.43 20.91 -77.42
CA SER A 620 42.96 19.69 -78.05
C SER A 620 42.37 19.48 -79.45
N ALA A 621 41.06 19.66 -79.61
CA ALA A 621 40.38 19.58 -80.91
C ALA A 621 40.85 20.69 -81.86
N ALA A 622 41.08 21.91 -81.37
CA ALA A 622 41.64 22.99 -82.18
C ALA A 622 43.06 22.67 -82.64
N VAL A 623 43.92 22.11 -81.76
CA VAL A 623 45.27 21.65 -82.12
C VAL A 623 45.21 20.49 -83.12
N GLU A 624 44.28 19.55 -82.95
CA GLU A 624 44.08 18.43 -83.88
C GLU A 624 43.66 18.92 -85.26
N ILE A 625 42.62 19.76 -85.36
CA ILE A 625 42.11 20.31 -86.62
C ILE A 625 43.18 21.16 -87.31
N THR A 626 43.86 22.05 -86.57
CA THR A 626 44.94 22.87 -87.14
C THR A 626 46.15 22.04 -87.54
N GLY A 627 46.47 20.99 -86.76
CA GLY A 627 47.53 20.04 -87.07
C GLY A 627 47.23 19.26 -88.34
N GLN A 628 46.01 18.73 -88.49
CA GLN A 628 45.57 18.00 -89.68
C GLN A 628 45.56 18.92 -90.91
N ALA A 629 44.91 20.10 -90.83
CA ALA A 629 44.85 21.05 -91.92
C ALA A 629 46.24 21.53 -92.35
N LYS A 630 47.14 21.79 -91.41
CA LYS A 630 48.53 22.17 -91.69
C LYS A 630 49.32 21.02 -92.32
N ALA A 631 49.15 19.79 -91.84
CA ALA A 631 49.81 18.61 -92.41
C ALA A 631 49.33 18.33 -93.84
N GLU A 632 48.02 18.41 -94.10
CA GLU A 632 47.44 18.28 -95.43
C GLU A 632 47.90 19.40 -96.36
N ALA A 633 47.88 20.66 -95.91
CA ALA A 633 48.35 21.79 -96.71
C ALA A 633 49.84 21.69 -97.05
N LEU A 634 50.70 21.31 -96.09
CA LEU A 634 52.14 21.10 -96.33
C LEU A 634 52.38 19.91 -97.29
N SER A 635 51.65 18.81 -97.12
CA SER A 635 51.72 17.65 -98.02
C SER A 635 51.31 18.02 -99.45
N HIS A 636 50.21 18.78 -99.60
CA HIS A 636 49.76 19.28 -100.89
C HIS A 636 50.76 20.26 -101.52
N ALA A 637 51.29 21.20 -100.74
CA ALA A 637 52.29 22.16 -101.22
C ALA A 637 53.56 21.44 -101.70
N GLU A 638 54.04 20.44 -100.95
CA GLU A 638 55.22 19.66 -101.31
C GLU A 638 54.96 18.77 -102.53
N SER A 639 53.80 18.14 -102.62
CA SER A 639 53.38 17.38 -103.80
C SER A 639 53.30 18.28 -105.05
N ALA A 640 52.72 19.47 -104.92
CA ALA A 640 52.65 20.45 -106.00
C ALA A 640 54.04 20.98 -106.40
N ARG A 641 54.96 21.18 -105.44
CA ARG A 641 56.36 21.55 -105.69
C ARG A 641 57.05 20.48 -106.54
N ILE A 642 56.95 19.21 -106.15
CA ILE A 642 57.52 18.08 -106.89
C ILE A 642 56.91 17.98 -108.29
N GLN A 643 55.59 18.11 -108.41
CA GLN A 643 54.91 18.09 -109.71
C GLN A 643 55.35 19.26 -110.60
N GLY A 644 55.52 20.46 -110.04
CA GLY A 644 56.01 21.64 -110.75
C GLY A 644 57.43 21.44 -111.27
N GLU A 645 58.34 20.96 -110.42
CA GLU A 645 59.72 20.63 -110.81
C GLU A 645 59.76 19.56 -111.91
N ALA A 646 59.00 18.47 -111.75
CA ALA A 646 58.89 17.41 -112.75
C ALA A 646 58.27 17.90 -114.07
N ALA A 647 57.27 18.78 -114.02
CA ALA A 647 56.64 19.35 -115.22
C ALA A 647 57.60 20.26 -115.99
N VAL A 648 58.41 21.08 -115.29
CA VAL A 648 59.47 21.87 -115.92
C VAL A 648 60.49 20.95 -116.59
N GLU A 649 60.96 19.92 -115.88
CA GLU A 649 61.90 18.96 -116.45
C GLU A 649 61.31 18.25 -117.68
N GLN A 650 60.06 17.77 -117.60
CA GLN A 650 59.36 17.16 -118.72
C GLN A 650 59.19 18.12 -119.89
N ALA A 651 58.87 19.39 -119.64
CA ALA A 651 58.76 20.41 -120.67
C ALA A 651 60.10 20.68 -121.35
N THR A 652 61.21 20.72 -120.59
CA THR A 652 62.55 20.87 -121.19
C THR A 652 62.93 19.66 -122.06
N LEU A 653 62.59 18.45 -121.63
CA LEU A 653 62.83 17.23 -122.43
C LEU A 653 61.95 17.20 -123.69
N LYS A 654 60.67 17.57 -123.59
CA LYS A 654 59.78 17.70 -124.75
C LYS A 654 60.27 18.76 -125.72
N ALA A 655 60.72 19.91 -125.24
CA ALA A 655 61.28 20.97 -126.09
C ALA A 655 62.54 20.49 -126.82
N LYS A 656 63.43 19.74 -126.15
CA LYS A 656 64.58 19.09 -126.79
C LYS A 656 64.16 18.07 -127.84
N ALA A 657 63.17 17.23 -127.54
CA ALA A 657 62.65 16.24 -128.49
C ALA A 657 62.04 16.89 -129.73
N ALA A 658 61.15 17.88 -129.54
CA ALA A 658 60.53 18.63 -130.62
C ALA A 658 61.57 19.38 -131.48
N LYS A 659 62.63 19.92 -130.85
CA LYS A 659 63.74 20.53 -131.58
C LYS A 659 64.44 19.52 -132.49
N ILE A 660 64.81 18.34 -131.98
CA ILE A 660 65.44 17.27 -132.76
C ILE A 660 64.53 16.82 -133.91
N GLU A 661 63.24 16.62 -133.64
CA GLU A 661 62.25 16.23 -134.65
C GLU A 661 62.15 17.29 -135.77
N SER A 662 62.04 18.57 -135.40
CA SER A 662 61.96 19.68 -136.36
C SER A 662 63.25 19.84 -137.20
N GLU A 663 64.43 19.64 -136.59
CA GLU A 663 65.72 19.67 -137.30
C GLU A 663 65.83 18.52 -138.30
N SER A 664 65.38 17.32 -137.92
CA SER A 664 65.33 16.15 -138.81
C SER A 664 64.33 16.34 -139.95
N GLU A 665 63.13 16.89 -139.69
CA GLU A 665 62.15 17.20 -140.73
C GLU A 665 62.68 18.24 -141.72
N LEU A 666 63.34 19.28 -141.22
CA LEU A 666 63.94 20.32 -142.05
C LEU A 666 65.03 19.73 -142.95
N LEU A 667 65.91 18.87 -142.42
CA LEU A 667 66.92 18.16 -143.19
C LEU A 667 66.30 17.27 -144.30
N ARG A 668 65.22 16.56 -143.98
CA ARG A 668 64.49 15.74 -144.96
C ARG A 668 63.87 16.60 -146.07
N LEU A 669 63.29 17.75 -145.72
CA LEU A 669 62.71 18.68 -146.68
C LEU A 669 63.77 19.35 -147.56
N THR A 670 64.91 19.76 -146.99
CA THR A 670 66.01 20.36 -147.76
C THR A 670 66.59 19.37 -148.76
N SER A 671 66.86 18.14 -148.35
CA SER A 671 67.38 17.09 -149.24
C SER A 671 66.39 16.72 -150.37
N ALA A 672 65.10 16.63 -150.06
CA ALA A 672 64.06 16.40 -151.08
C ALA A 672 64.00 17.56 -152.10
N ARG A 673 64.09 18.82 -151.64
CA ARG A 673 64.09 20.00 -152.52
C ARG A 673 65.34 20.12 -153.38
N GLU A 674 66.51 19.80 -152.83
CA GLU A 674 67.75 19.76 -153.61
C GLU A 674 67.67 18.72 -154.74
N ALA A 675 67.13 17.53 -154.45
CA ALA A 675 66.91 16.49 -155.46
C ALA A 675 65.93 16.95 -156.56
N GLU A 676 64.84 17.61 -156.18
CA GLU A 676 63.85 18.16 -157.12
C GLU A 676 64.46 19.25 -158.02
N ILE A 677 65.24 20.18 -157.44
CA ILE A 677 65.94 21.23 -158.21
C ILE A 677 66.94 20.61 -159.19
N LYS A 678 67.68 19.57 -158.77
CA LYS A 678 68.62 18.86 -159.64
C LYS A 678 67.90 18.22 -160.82
N TYR A 679 66.80 17.50 -160.58
CA TYR A 679 65.97 16.90 -161.62
C TYR A 679 65.44 17.94 -162.62
N LEU A 680 64.95 19.08 -162.12
CA LEU A 680 64.45 20.17 -162.98
C LEU A 680 65.56 20.78 -163.85
N ARG A 681 66.78 20.95 -163.31
CA ARG A 681 67.93 21.42 -164.08
C ARG A 681 68.28 20.45 -165.22
N GLU A 682 68.42 19.17 -164.91
CA GLU A 682 68.74 18.12 -165.90
C GLU A 682 67.67 18.02 -166.99
N LYS A 683 66.38 18.11 -166.61
CA LYS A 683 65.27 18.12 -167.56
C LYS A 683 65.34 19.32 -168.51
N ASN A 684 65.59 20.53 -167.99
CA ASN A 684 65.69 21.73 -168.80
C ASN A 684 66.88 21.67 -169.76
N GLU A 685 68.02 21.14 -169.30
CA GLU A 685 69.21 20.98 -170.14
C GLU A 685 68.99 19.97 -171.28
N LEU A 686 68.29 18.87 -171.01
CA LEU A 686 67.85 17.92 -172.04
C LEU A 686 66.93 18.58 -173.07
N GLU A 687 66.00 19.44 -172.62
CA GLU A 687 65.06 20.15 -173.48
C GLU A 687 65.76 21.17 -174.38
N ILE A 688 66.74 21.91 -173.85
CA ILE A 688 67.62 22.81 -174.61
C ILE A 688 68.41 22.03 -175.67
N SER A 689 69.01 20.89 -175.30
CA SER A 689 69.78 20.04 -176.22
C SER A 689 68.91 19.51 -177.36
N ARG A 690 67.71 19.00 -177.04
CA ARG A 690 66.74 18.55 -178.03
C ARG A 690 66.36 19.67 -179.01
N LEU A 691 66.06 20.87 -178.51
CA LEU A 691 65.69 22.03 -179.34
C LEU A 691 66.85 22.46 -180.24
N ALA A 692 68.08 22.51 -179.71
CA ALA A 692 69.27 22.86 -180.48
C ALA A 692 69.51 21.87 -181.64
N GLU A 693 69.35 20.58 -181.41
CA GLU A 693 69.51 19.55 -182.46
C GLU A 693 68.42 19.61 -183.53
N VAL A 694 67.16 19.81 -183.13
CA VAL A 694 66.05 19.98 -184.09
C VAL A 694 66.28 21.22 -184.96
N SER A 695 66.66 22.35 -184.36
CA SER A 695 67.00 23.57 -185.12
C SER A 695 68.18 23.37 -186.07
N ARG A 696 69.21 22.61 -185.66
CA ARG A 696 70.34 22.26 -186.53
C ARG A 696 69.88 21.46 -187.76
N ILE A 697 69.08 20.42 -187.55
CA ILE A 697 68.52 19.59 -188.64
C ILE A 697 67.66 20.44 -189.59
N GLU A 698 66.85 21.35 -189.08
CA GLU A 698 66.05 22.26 -189.92
C GLU A 698 66.91 23.19 -190.76
N THR A 699 67.97 23.78 -190.18
CA THR A 699 68.91 24.63 -190.94
C THR A 699 69.65 23.86 -192.04
N GLU A 700 70.07 22.62 -191.81
CA GLU A 700 70.69 21.78 -192.84
C GLU A 700 69.70 21.39 -193.95
N LYS A 701 68.47 21.01 -193.57
CA LYS A 701 67.40 20.71 -194.53
C LYS A 701 67.09 21.92 -195.42
N PHE A 702 67.01 23.11 -194.84
CA PHE A 702 66.78 24.35 -195.59
C PHE A 702 67.94 24.66 -196.54
N LYS A 703 69.19 24.50 -196.07
CA LYS A 703 70.38 24.67 -196.90
C LYS A 703 70.37 23.76 -198.13
N LEU A 704 70.08 22.47 -197.95
CA LEU A 704 69.97 21.49 -199.04
C LEU A 704 68.81 21.80 -200.00
N GLN A 705 67.68 22.30 -199.49
CA GLN A 705 66.57 22.77 -200.33
C GLN A 705 66.96 23.96 -201.20
N VAL A 706 67.74 24.91 -200.68
CA VAL A 706 68.21 26.07 -201.45
C VAL A 706 69.26 25.67 -202.50
N GLU A 707 70.19 24.78 -202.15
CA GLU A 707 71.25 24.31 -203.07
C GLU A 707 70.68 23.51 -204.25
N SER A 708 69.64 22.69 -204.03
CA SER A 708 69.03 21.85 -205.08
C SER A 708 68.24 22.63 -206.15
N ILE A 709 67.72 23.82 -205.84
CA ILE A 709 67.02 24.66 -206.82
C ILE A 709 68.01 25.42 -207.73
N GLY A 710 69.22 25.69 -207.22
CA GLY A 710 70.29 26.39 -207.95
C GLY A 710 70.03 27.89 -208.09
N ALA A 711 71.03 28.71 -207.74
CA ALA A 711 70.94 30.18 -207.75
C ALA A 711 70.41 30.83 -209.05
N PRO A 712 70.78 30.38 -210.27
CA PRO A 712 70.26 31.00 -211.50
C PRO A 712 68.78 30.68 -211.75
N THR A 713 68.29 29.52 -211.27
CA THR A 713 66.88 29.15 -211.37
C THR A 713 66.02 29.98 -210.41
N ILE A 714 66.52 30.25 -209.19
CA ILE A 714 65.86 31.14 -208.22
C ILE A 714 65.78 32.57 -208.77
N GLN A 715 66.81 33.04 -209.48
CA GLN A 715 66.82 34.35 -210.14
C GLN A 715 65.81 34.40 -211.30
N ALA A 716 65.73 33.35 -212.13
CA ALA A 716 64.75 33.25 -213.22
C ALA A 716 63.30 33.11 -212.70
N ILE A 717 63.11 32.48 -211.54
CA ILE A 717 61.83 32.41 -210.83
C ILE A 717 61.44 33.77 -210.23
N ALA A 718 62.39 34.63 -209.85
CA ALA A 718 62.13 35.97 -209.35
C ALA A 718 61.76 37.00 -210.44
N THR A 719 62.16 36.78 -211.71
CA THR A 719 61.99 37.77 -212.82
C THR A 719 60.93 37.42 -213.87
N SER A 720 60.20 36.32 -213.73
CA SER A 720 59.15 35.91 -214.68
C SER A 720 57.78 36.54 -214.37
N SER A 721 56.94 36.71 -215.39
CA SER A 721 55.61 37.35 -215.27
C SER A 721 54.60 36.48 -214.51
N ALA A 722 53.69 37.14 -213.78
CA ALA A 722 52.83 36.58 -212.74
C ALA A 722 52.02 35.32 -213.14
N ASP A 723 51.69 35.15 -214.43
CA ASP A 723 50.86 34.02 -214.93
C ASP A 723 51.67 32.73 -215.21
N THR A 724 53.00 32.86 -215.38
CA THR A 724 53.93 31.72 -215.57
C THR A 724 54.53 31.21 -214.26
N GLN A 725 54.69 32.09 -213.27
CA GLN A 725 55.15 31.78 -211.90
C GLN A 725 54.23 30.77 -211.19
N VAL A 726 52.91 30.95 -211.35
CA VAL A 726 51.88 30.07 -210.79
C VAL A 726 51.90 28.68 -211.43
N LYS A 727 52.17 28.56 -212.73
CA LYS A 727 52.25 27.27 -213.44
C LYS A 727 53.54 26.49 -213.15
N LEU A 728 54.66 27.16 -212.86
CA LEU A 728 55.95 26.54 -212.50
C LEU A 728 56.01 26.11 -211.02
N LEU A 729 55.42 26.88 -210.10
CA LEU A 729 55.22 26.48 -208.70
C LEU A 729 54.31 25.24 -208.58
N GLN A 730 53.35 25.09 -209.50
CA GLN A 730 52.50 23.91 -209.60
C GLN A 730 53.22 22.68 -210.23
N ALA A 731 54.24 22.89 -211.07
CA ALA A 731 55.02 21.82 -211.71
C ALA A 731 56.12 21.23 -210.81
N LEU A 732 56.59 21.96 -209.79
CA LEU A 732 57.57 21.51 -208.79
C LEU A 732 56.95 20.78 -207.59
N GLY A 733 55.67 20.42 -207.67
CA GLY A 733 54.99 19.65 -206.62
C GLY A 733 54.81 20.38 -205.28
N LEU A 734 55.05 21.70 -205.25
CA LEU A 734 54.81 22.54 -204.09
C LEU A 734 53.46 23.23 -204.25
N GLN A 735 52.38 22.50 -203.96
CA GLN A 735 51.10 23.13 -203.71
C GLN A 735 51.09 23.69 -202.28
N SER A 736 50.98 25.02 -202.25
CA SER A 736 50.86 25.91 -201.10
C SER A 736 50.23 25.28 -199.86
N MET A 737 51.08 24.92 -198.92
CA MET A 737 50.68 24.66 -197.55
C MET A 737 50.44 26.00 -196.86
N LEU A 738 49.18 26.22 -196.49
CA LEU A 738 48.71 27.31 -195.65
C LEU A 738 49.43 27.21 -194.29
N VAL A 739 50.40 28.08 -194.02
CA VAL A 739 50.93 28.27 -192.67
C VAL A 739 50.00 29.26 -191.95
N THR A 740 49.27 28.77 -190.95
CA THR A 740 48.47 29.59 -190.03
C THR A 740 49.17 29.66 -188.68
N ASP A 741 49.54 30.86 -188.24
CA ASP A 741 49.61 31.21 -186.82
C ASP A 741 48.27 31.84 -186.41
N GLY A 742 47.80 31.56 -185.20
CA GLY A 742 46.39 31.39 -184.88
C GLY A 742 45.44 32.59 -184.88
N HIS A 743 45.66 33.77 -185.51
CA HIS A 743 44.62 34.83 -185.46
C HIS A 743 44.52 36.00 -186.49
N THR A 744 45.27 36.10 -187.59
CA THR A 744 44.95 37.07 -188.69
C THR A 744 45.46 36.58 -190.06
N PRO A 745 44.66 36.69 -191.15
CA PRO A 745 45.06 36.24 -192.48
C PRO A 745 45.97 37.28 -193.15
N ILE A 746 47.21 36.91 -193.45
CA ILE A 746 48.08 37.70 -194.34
C ILE A 746 48.24 36.97 -195.67
N ASN A 747 47.82 37.69 -196.70
CA ASN A 747 47.76 37.33 -198.11
C ASN A 747 49.17 37.07 -198.69
N LEU A 748 49.29 36.08 -199.58
CA LEU A 748 50.52 35.58 -200.24
C LEU A 748 51.11 36.55 -201.29
N MET A 749 51.29 37.83 -200.93
CA MET A 749 51.87 38.86 -201.82
C MET A 749 53.03 39.64 -201.18
N GLY A 750 53.51 39.25 -199.98
CA GLY A 750 54.54 39.97 -199.20
C GLY A 750 55.77 39.15 -198.80
N PHE A 751 56.11 38.09 -199.53
CA PHE A 751 57.11 37.07 -199.14
C PHE A 751 58.59 37.54 -199.16
N GLY A 752 58.86 38.83 -199.35
CA GLY A 752 60.22 39.39 -199.52
C GLY A 752 60.78 40.22 -198.36
N GLN A 753 60.03 40.52 -197.30
CA GLN A 753 60.41 41.61 -196.38
C GLN A 753 60.35 41.35 -194.86
N GLY A 754 59.94 40.15 -194.41
CA GLY A 754 59.75 39.82 -192.98
C GLY A 754 60.80 38.86 -192.36
N LEU A 755 61.97 38.71 -192.98
CA LEU A 755 63.10 37.88 -192.50
C LEU A 755 63.73 38.40 -191.17
N LEU A 756 63.06 39.29 -190.42
CA LEU A 756 63.55 39.97 -189.21
C LEU A 756 62.40 40.22 -188.19
N GLY A 757 62.17 39.29 -187.24
CA GLY A 757 61.51 39.46 -185.90
C GLY A 757 60.05 39.97 -185.86
N ASP A 758 59.18 39.71 -184.87
CA ASP A 758 59.30 39.15 -183.52
C ASP A 758 57.85 38.88 -182.98
N ILE A 759 57.68 37.89 -182.07
CA ILE A 759 56.41 37.53 -181.41
C ILE A 759 56.47 37.93 -179.94
N THR A 760 55.46 38.68 -179.49
CA THR A 760 55.18 38.94 -178.08
C THR A 760 54.38 37.80 -177.44
N SER A 761 54.74 37.33 -176.23
CA SER A 761 53.74 37.03 -175.18
C SER A 761 54.35 36.95 -173.77
N SER A 762 53.58 37.42 -172.78
CA SER A 762 53.81 37.33 -171.34
C SER A 762 52.59 36.67 -170.68
N PRO A 763 52.71 35.92 -169.55
CA PRO A 763 51.57 35.23 -168.92
C PRO A 763 51.00 35.88 -167.64
N ILE A 764 49.85 35.34 -167.19
CA ILE A 764 48.90 35.75 -166.13
C ILE A 764 49.26 35.21 -164.72
N LYS A 765 48.85 35.91 -163.64
CA LYS A 765 48.96 35.52 -162.20
C LYS A 765 47.59 35.26 -161.51
N LYS A 766 47.56 34.33 -160.53
CA LYS A 766 46.43 33.94 -159.64
C LYS A 766 46.63 34.39 -158.16
N GLN A 767 45.50 34.54 -157.45
CA GLN A 767 45.28 35.02 -156.06
C GLN A 767 45.61 34.04 -154.90
N ARG A 768 45.71 34.57 -153.66
CA ARG A 768 45.49 33.89 -152.37
C ARG A 768 44.79 34.81 -151.34
N LEU A 769 43.93 34.24 -150.49
CA LEU A 769 43.16 34.83 -149.38
C LEU A 769 43.76 34.45 -148.01
N SER A 770 43.56 35.32 -147.00
CA SER A 770 43.91 35.13 -145.58
C SER A 770 42.72 35.50 -144.67
N ASN A 771 42.47 34.73 -143.61
CA ASN A 771 41.62 35.11 -142.48
C ASN A 771 42.47 35.19 -141.20
N GLY A 772 42.25 36.24 -140.40
CA GLY A 772 42.89 36.50 -139.11
C GLY A 772 41.89 36.56 -137.95
N VAL A 773 42.36 36.12 -136.79
CA VAL A 773 41.72 36.02 -135.47
C VAL A 773 41.87 37.33 -134.71
N SER A 774 40.93 37.67 -133.81
CA SER A 774 41.23 38.53 -132.66
C SER A 774 40.57 37.99 -131.38
N ASN A 775 41.40 37.88 -130.34
CA ASN A 775 41.08 37.50 -128.96
C ASN A 775 41.06 38.79 -128.11
N LYS A 776 40.23 38.83 -127.05
CA LYS A 776 40.43 39.76 -125.93
C LYS A 776 40.35 38.99 -124.60
N TYR A 777 41.42 39.15 -123.83
CA TYR A 777 41.62 38.75 -122.45
C TYR A 777 40.85 39.66 -121.48
N ASN A 778 40.47 39.11 -120.31
CA ASN A 778 40.43 39.87 -119.07
C ASN A 778 41.14 39.04 -117.98
N VAL A 779 42.09 39.72 -117.34
CA VAL A 779 42.98 39.36 -116.22
C VAL A 779 42.25 39.84 -114.93
N GLU A 780 42.38 39.25 -113.74
CA GLU A 780 43.48 39.38 -112.76
C GLU A 780 43.06 38.57 -111.51
N GLU A 781 43.90 37.63 -111.02
CA GLU A 781 44.70 37.69 -109.76
C GLU A 781 43.88 37.37 -108.49
N THR A 782 44.05 36.20 -107.85
CA THR A 782 45.02 35.88 -106.74
C THR A 782 44.99 36.93 -105.63
N GLU A 783 44.72 36.62 -104.35
CA GLU A 783 45.09 35.46 -103.53
C GLU A 783 43.92 34.62 -102.98
#